data_AF-A0A2H5DY26-F1
#
_entry.id   AF-A0A2H5DY26-F1
#
_cell.length_a   1.000
_cell.length_b   1.000
_cell.length_c   1.000
_cell.angle_alpha   90.00
_cell.angle_beta   90.00
_cell.angle_gamma   90.00
#
_symmetry.space_group_name_H-M   'P 1'
#
loop_
_entity.id
_entity.type
_entity.pdbx_description
1 polymer ?
#
loop_
_entity_poly.entity_id
_entity_poly.type
_entity_poly.pdbx_seq_one_letter_code
_entity_poly.pdbx_strand_id
1 'polypeptide(L)'
;MSDQRPDPDALLDELKREELEAQRGRLKIFFGACAGVGKTFAMLAAARARQQEGIRVLVGVVETHGRKETAAQLTGLDVLSPSRIEYKGRALSEFDIDAALELRPQLILIDEFAHSNAPGSRHPKRWQDVEELLAAGIDVYTTLNVQHLESLNDVVGQITGIIVRETLPDHVFDMADEVSLVDLPPDELLSRLAAGKVYLPQQAERAVKNFFRKGNLLALRELALRRTADRVDAQMRAYRADQSIKPVWHARERLLVCVGPGPGTEKLIRSAKRLAASLDADWIAVYVETPRLQRLPEEQRARILKGLKLAQELGAETTVLGGSALPATLLAYARTRNVSKLVVGKSARSALARLWQGSLVNELTRLSGDVDIFVVAHELEEEAETRRGKRVSSLLFGDNESSHTRRGYVAAAAACFATTALNHLLVPYFALSNVIMVHLLAVVLIATRYGRGPGVLASFLSVAAFDFFFVPPQLSFAVSDTQYLLTFIVMLSVALIISQLTARFRFEATIATYRERRTRALYDLGRELAGALTASQIIETAVGRLEPLFRARVMLFIPNSEDQLRAATEAGSDADTGVAQWVFDNLQPAGLGTNTLPSNAALYVPLRAPMRTRGVIALLPEETIQAFLPEQQRLLETCAAQIALALERVHYVEVAQDAIVAMESERLRNSVLSVVSHDLRTPLTTMLGLANLLNSPSLPQEQQAEVAQSIQDEALRMNKLVTNLLDMARLQSGVKLNKEWQLLDEVVGSAVRACERSLSRHRLALKLERDLPVLEYDAVLIERVLVNLLENAGKYTPAGSVIELAARHDGDKVRIAVSDDGPGLPANMEHKAFDKFSRGAPESTTPGVGLGLAICRAIIENHGGTIEAGNVHPHGARFSFTLPAGAPPALPPDDA
;
A
#
# COMPACT_ATOMS: atom_id res chain seq x y z
N MET A 1 18.77 -26.35 -29.84
CA MET A 1 19.21 -26.87 -28.54
C MET A 1 20.39 -26.03 -28.13
N SER A 2 20.19 -25.10 -27.19
CA SER A 2 21.26 -24.28 -26.63
C SER A 2 21.63 -24.85 -25.28
N ASP A 3 22.84 -25.38 -25.16
CA ASP A 3 23.49 -25.75 -23.91
C ASP A 3 23.56 -24.52 -22.99
N GLN A 4 22.67 -24.46 -21.99
CA GLN A 4 22.94 -23.69 -20.78
C GLN A 4 23.63 -24.64 -19.80
N ARG A 5 24.95 -24.65 -19.85
CA ARG A 5 25.76 -25.34 -18.84
C ARG A 5 25.64 -24.53 -17.54
N PRO A 6 25.16 -25.13 -16.44
CA PRO A 6 25.07 -24.44 -15.15
C PRO A 6 26.47 -24.00 -14.68
N ASP A 7 26.49 -22.89 -13.94
CA ASP A 7 27.70 -22.26 -13.41
C ASP A 7 28.41 -23.21 -12.43
N PRO A 8 29.67 -23.62 -12.68
CA PRO A 8 30.42 -24.51 -11.79
C PRO A 8 30.57 -23.98 -10.37
N ASP A 9 30.67 -22.65 -10.21
CA ASP A 9 30.81 -22.03 -8.90
C ASP A 9 29.50 -22.13 -8.10
N ALA A 10 28.35 -22.01 -8.78
CA ALA A 10 27.04 -22.21 -8.16
C ALA A 10 26.85 -23.66 -7.68
N LEU A 11 27.30 -24.65 -8.46
CA LEU A 11 27.27 -26.07 -8.06
C LEU A 11 28.22 -26.38 -6.91
N LEU A 12 29.39 -25.73 -6.87
CA LEU A 12 30.34 -25.90 -5.77
C LEU A 12 29.80 -25.30 -4.46
N ASP A 13 29.15 -24.14 -4.54
CA ASP A 13 28.51 -23.50 -3.39
C ASP A 13 27.29 -24.28 -2.90
N GLU A 14 26.54 -24.91 -3.81
CA GLU A 14 25.43 -25.83 -3.50
C GLU A 14 25.94 -27.08 -2.78
N LEU A 15 26.99 -27.75 -3.29
CA LEU A 15 27.62 -28.89 -2.64
C LEU A 15 28.18 -28.54 -1.25
N LYS A 16 28.80 -27.37 -1.09
CA LYS A 16 29.29 -26.92 0.22
C LYS A 16 28.15 -26.67 1.21
N ARG A 17 27.00 -26.17 0.74
CA ARG A 17 25.80 -26.03 1.58
C ARG A 17 25.25 -27.39 1.98
N GLU A 18 25.14 -28.33 1.05
CA GLU A 18 24.71 -29.70 1.34
C GLU A 18 25.64 -30.39 2.35
N GLU A 19 26.96 -30.22 2.23
CA GLU A 19 27.93 -30.75 3.19
C GLU A 19 27.80 -30.12 4.58
N LEU A 20 27.56 -28.81 4.67
CA LEU A 20 27.32 -28.11 5.93
C LEU A 20 25.98 -28.52 6.57
N GLU A 21 24.93 -28.72 5.78
CA GLU A 21 23.64 -29.23 6.23
C GLU A 21 23.73 -30.68 6.70
N ALA A 22 24.54 -31.52 6.04
CA ALA A 22 24.76 -32.91 6.43
C ALA A 22 25.56 -33.07 7.74
N GLN A 23 26.39 -32.08 8.10
CA GLN A 23 27.16 -32.07 9.36
C GLN A 23 26.37 -31.48 10.54
N ARG A 24 25.27 -30.78 10.27
CA ARG A 24 24.41 -30.18 11.29
C ARG A 24 23.46 -31.23 11.89
N GLY A 25 23.24 -31.15 13.20
CA GLY A 25 22.24 -31.96 13.90
C GLY A 25 20.82 -31.58 13.47
N ARG A 26 19.87 -32.50 13.68
CA ARG A 26 18.47 -32.34 13.26
C ARG A 26 17.59 -31.78 14.38
N LEU A 27 16.75 -30.81 14.04
CA LEU A 27 15.79 -30.20 14.95
C LEU A 27 14.38 -30.75 14.73
N LYS A 28 13.77 -31.31 15.79
CA LYS A 28 12.37 -31.72 15.81
C LYS A 28 11.58 -30.89 16.83
N ILE A 29 10.53 -30.23 16.37
CA ILE A 29 9.65 -29.42 17.22
C ILE A 29 8.32 -30.13 17.43
N PHE A 30 7.95 -30.37 18.68
CA PHE A 30 6.60 -30.77 19.08
C PHE A 30 5.76 -29.51 19.27
N PHE A 31 4.94 -29.20 18.27
CA PHE A 31 4.18 -27.96 18.18
C PHE A 31 2.73 -28.16 18.61
N GLY A 32 2.13 -27.18 19.28
CA GLY A 32 0.72 -27.29 19.69
C GLY A 32 0.05 -25.95 19.96
N ALA A 33 -1.27 -25.99 20.06
CA ALA A 33 -2.11 -24.80 20.20
C ALA A 33 -1.92 -24.06 21.53
N CYS A 34 -1.65 -24.77 22.62
CA CYS A 34 -1.45 -24.17 23.95
C CYS A 34 -0.80 -25.14 24.93
N ALA A 35 -0.57 -24.68 26.16
CA ALA A 35 -0.16 -25.54 27.27
C ALA A 35 -1.26 -26.57 27.61
N GLY A 36 -0.86 -27.80 27.93
CA GLY A 36 -1.78 -28.88 28.35
C GLY A 36 -2.20 -29.86 27.25
N VAL A 37 -1.95 -29.58 25.97
CA VAL A 37 -2.25 -30.52 24.86
C VAL A 37 -1.35 -31.78 24.83
N GLY A 38 -0.29 -31.82 25.63
CA GLY A 38 0.57 -33.01 25.78
C GLY A 38 1.91 -32.98 25.05
N LYS A 39 2.38 -31.82 24.58
CA LYS A 39 3.66 -31.69 23.82
C LYS A 39 4.86 -32.34 24.52
N THR A 40 5.13 -32.00 25.79
CA THR A 40 6.23 -32.59 26.57
C THR A 40 6.09 -34.11 26.70
N PHE A 41 4.86 -34.61 26.88
CA PHE A 41 4.61 -36.05 26.95
C PHE A 41 4.89 -36.74 25.61
N ALA A 42 4.44 -36.16 24.49
CA ALA A 42 4.72 -36.66 23.15
C ALA A 42 6.22 -36.64 22.83
N MET A 43 6.93 -35.58 23.23
CA MET A 43 8.38 -35.47 23.09
C MET A 43 9.11 -36.57 23.86
N LEU A 44 8.76 -36.80 25.14
CA LEU A 44 9.36 -37.86 25.95
C LEU A 44 9.04 -39.26 25.41
N ALA A 45 7.82 -39.48 24.91
CA ALA A 45 7.43 -40.74 24.30
C ALA A 45 8.24 -41.03 23.02
N ALA A 46 8.44 -40.02 22.17
CA ALA A 46 9.29 -40.12 20.98
C ALA A 46 10.77 -40.35 21.35
N ALA A 47 11.26 -39.68 22.39
CA ALA A 47 12.62 -39.86 22.90
C ALA A 47 12.87 -41.28 23.40
N ARG A 48 11.91 -41.88 24.13
CA ARG A 48 11.99 -43.27 24.57
C ARG A 48 12.00 -44.26 23.42
N ALA A 49 11.21 -44.01 22.37
CA ALA A 49 11.25 -44.84 21.17
C ALA A 49 12.67 -44.85 20.55
N ARG A 50 13.30 -43.68 20.44
CA ARG A 50 14.71 -43.57 19.98
C ARG A 50 15.71 -44.25 20.92
N GLN A 51 15.50 -44.17 22.24
CA GLN A 51 16.35 -44.87 23.21
C GLN A 51 16.25 -46.40 23.05
N GLN A 52 15.04 -46.93 22.79
CA GLN A 52 14.82 -48.36 22.52
C GLN A 52 15.47 -48.82 21.21
N GLU A 53 15.63 -47.92 20.24
CA GLU A 53 16.40 -48.14 19.00
C GLU A 53 17.92 -48.07 19.22
N GLY A 54 18.39 -47.82 20.46
CA GLY A 54 19.81 -47.78 20.82
C GLY A 54 20.47 -46.40 20.69
N ILE A 55 19.71 -45.33 20.46
CA ILE A 55 20.23 -43.95 20.38
C ILE A 55 20.51 -43.43 21.80
N ARG A 56 21.68 -42.77 21.98
CA ARG A 56 22.04 -42.15 23.27
C ARG A 56 21.28 -40.84 23.46
N VAL A 57 20.21 -40.89 24.24
CA VAL A 57 19.34 -39.76 24.57
C VAL A 57 19.75 -39.12 25.90
N LEU A 58 19.96 -37.80 25.91
CA LEU A 58 20.18 -36.99 27.10
C LEU A 58 19.00 -36.05 27.32
N VAL A 59 18.53 -35.92 28.55
CA VAL A 59 17.53 -34.92 28.94
C VAL A 59 18.28 -33.69 29.42
N GLY A 60 18.25 -32.61 28.63
CA GLY A 60 18.88 -31.35 28.99
C GLY A 60 18.02 -30.57 29.99
N VAL A 61 16.83 -30.19 29.55
CA VAL A 61 15.84 -29.52 30.40
C VAL A 61 14.44 -29.99 30.03
N VAL A 62 13.68 -30.48 31.02
CA VAL A 62 12.29 -30.90 30.82
C VAL A 62 11.45 -30.43 32.00
N GLU A 63 10.41 -29.66 31.69
CA GLU A 63 9.49 -29.13 32.68
C GLU A 63 8.28 -30.05 32.85
N THR A 64 8.30 -30.85 33.92
CA THR A 64 7.18 -31.74 34.24
C THR A 64 6.01 -31.01 34.90
N HIS A 65 6.26 -29.84 35.49
CA HIS A 65 5.31 -29.04 36.28
C HIS A 65 4.49 -29.89 37.28
N GLY A 66 5.10 -30.90 37.89
CA GLY A 66 4.47 -31.78 38.89
C GLY A 66 3.51 -32.84 38.34
N ARG A 67 3.43 -33.04 37.00
CA ARG A 67 2.57 -34.04 36.38
C ARG A 67 3.14 -35.45 36.56
N LYS A 68 2.49 -36.29 37.37
CA LYS A 68 2.92 -37.68 37.66
C LYS A 68 3.11 -38.53 36.40
N GLU A 69 2.18 -38.45 35.44
CA GLU A 69 2.27 -39.20 34.17
C GLU A 69 3.47 -38.78 33.31
N THR A 70 3.81 -37.49 33.28
CA THR A 70 4.97 -36.97 32.54
C THR A 70 6.28 -37.26 33.27
N ALA A 71 6.30 -37.14 34.60
CA ALA A 71 7.47 -37.49 35.42
C ALA A 71 7.83 -38.98 35.32
N ALA A 72 6.84 -39.87 35.22
CA ALA A 72 7.07 -41.29 34.99
C ALA A 72 7.73 -41.59 33.63
N GLN A 73 7.63 -40.68 32.65
CA GLN A 73 8.31 -40.80 31.36
C GLN A 73 9.80 -40.42 31.43
N LEU A 74 10.23 -39.69 32.47
CA LEU A 74 11.65 -39.37 32.69
C LEU A 74 12.42 -40.52 33.35
N THR A 75 11.75 -41.43 34.05
CA THR A 75 12.41 -42.55 34.72
C THR A 75 13.14 -43.42 33.69
N GLY A 76 14.45 -43.60 33.85
CA GLY A 76 15.30 -44.40 32.94
C GLY A 76 15.96 -43.62 31.79
N LEU A 77 15.76 -42.29 31.70
CA LEU A 77 16.54 -41.42 30.82
C LEU A 77 17.68 -40.75 31.60
N ASP A 78 18.81 -40.52 30.95
CA ASP A 78 19.93 -39.77 31.54
C ASP A 78 19.56 -38.28 31.60
N VAL A 79 19.53 -37.70 32.80
CA VAL A 79 19.14 -36.30 33.02
C VAL A 79 20.36 -35.48 33.41
N LEU A 80 20.60 -34.39 32.67
CA LEU A 80 21.67 -33.45 32.95
C LEU A 80 21.36 -32.67 34.24
N SER A 81 22.39 -32.47 35.07
CA SER A 81 22.24 -31.64 36.26
C SER A 81 22.13 -30.16 35.85
N PRO A 82 21.12 -29.41 36.29
CA PRO A 82 20.97 -28.02 35.89
C PRO A 82 22.04 -27.13 36.54
N SER A 83 22.45 -26.09 35.82
CA SER A 83 23.37 -25.08 36.31
C SER A 83 22.66 -24.12 37.26
N ARG A 84 23.35 -23.66 38.31
CA ARG A 84 22.80 -22.71 39.30
C ARG A 84 23.41 -21.34 39.08
N ILE A 85 22.57 -20.39 38.66
CA ILE A 85 22.97 -19.00 38.41
C ILE A 85 22.40 -18.11 39.51
N GLU A 86 23.24 -17.39 40.24
CA GLU A 86 22.79 -16.41 41.23
C GLU A 86 22.35 -15.11 40.57
N TYR A 87 21.10 -14.73 40.75
CA TYR A 87 20.56 -13.48 40.25
C TYR A 87 19.67 -12.80 41.31
N LYS A 88 20.03 -11.56 41.68
CA LYS A 88 19.31 -10.75 42.70
C LYS A 88 19.06 -11.51 44.02
N GLY A 89 20.04 -12.28 44.50
CA GLY A 89 19.96 -13.03 45.76
C GLY A 89 19.07 -14.29 45.72
N ARG A 90 18.67 -14.75 44.52
CA ARG A 90 18.00 -16.04 44.31
C ARG A 90 18.84 -16.90 43.37
N ALA A 91 19.02 -18.18 43.71
CA ALA A 91 19.61 -19.16 42.81
C ALA A 91 18.55 -19.64 41.81
N LEU A 92 18.75 -19.32 40.53
CA LEU A 92 17.94 -19.80 39.42
C LEU A 92 18.57 -21.07 38.86
N SER A 93 17.75 -22.05 38.51
CA SER A 93 18.16 -23.31 37.90
C SER A 93 17.97 -23.19 36.38
N GLU A 94 19.02 -23.36 35.59
CA GLU A 94 19.02 -23.18 34.14
C GLU A 94 19.71 -24.36 33.44
N PHE A 95 19.45 -24.53 32.13
CA PHE A 95 20.11 -25.54 31.30
C PHE A 95 21.62 -25.30 31.19
N ASP A 96 22.43 -26.34 31.41
CA ASP A 96 23.88 -26.31 31.27
C ASP A 96 24.30 -26.76 29.86
N ILE A 97 24.44 -25.79 28.94
CA ILE A 97 24.85 -26.07 27.56
C ILE A 97 26.28 -26.60 27.46
N ASP A 98 27.20 -26.12 28.30
CA ASP A 98 28.62 -26.48 28.21
C ASP A 98 28.80 -27.96 28.59
N ALA A 99 28.14 -28.41 29.65
CA ALA A 99 28.12 -29.83 30.02
C ALA A 99 27.45 -30.70 28.94
N ALA A 100 26.41 -30.20 28.25
CA ALA A 100 25.78 -30.92 27.15
C ALA A 100 26.71 -31.07 25.93
N LEU A 101 27.47 -30.03 25.59
CA LEU A 101 28.46 -30.03 24.51
C LEU A 101 29.66 -30.94 24.80
N GLU A 102 30.08 -31.04 26.06
CA GLU A 102 31.14 -31.98 26.48
C GLU A 102 30.70 -33.45 26.37
N LEU A 103 29.45 -33.75 26.75
CA LEU A 103 28.92 -35.12 26.72
C LEU A 103 28.63 -35.66 25.31
N ARG A 104 28.44 -34.75 24.33
CA ARG A 104 28.07 -35.03 22.93
C ARG A 104 27.06 -36.17 22.78
N PRO A 105 25.83 -36.02 23.32
CA PRO A 105 24.78 -36.99 23.09
C PRO A 105 24.39 -37.04 21.60
N GLN A 106 23.79 -38.14 21.16
CA GLN A 106 23.23 -38.19 19.80
C GLN A 106 21.93 -37.39 19.71
N LEU A 107 21.12 -37.44 20.77
CA LEU A 107 19.85 -36.71 20.87
C LEU A 107 19.75 -36.04 22.25
N ILE A 108 19.40 -34.76 22.28
CA ILE A 108 19.11 -34.02 23.51
C ILE A 108 17.66 -33.48 23.53
N LEU A 109 17.03 -33.56 24.70
CA LEU A 109 15.68 -33.03 24.92
C LEU A 109 15.74 -31.67 25.62
N ILE A 110 15.12 -30.66 25.02
CA ILE A 110 15.11 -29.28 25.51
C ILE A 110 13.67 -28.76 25.45
N ASP A 111 13.00 -28.70 26.59
CA ASP A 111 11.62 -28.18 26.67
C ASP A 111 11.58 -26.64 26.72
N GLU A 112 10.41 -26.07 26.40
CA GLU A 112 10.14 -24.63 26.31
C GLU A 112 11.07 -23.87 25.34
N PHE A 113 10.96 -24.12 24.04
CA PHE A 113 11.87 -23.56 23.03
C PHE A 113 11.97 -22.02 23.02
N ALA A 114 10.87 -21.33 23.38
CA ALA A 114 10.79 -19.87 23.41
C ALA A 114 11.28 -19.24 24.73
N HIS A 115 11.75 -20.04 25.68
CA HIS A 115 12.17 -19.59 27.00
C HIS A 115 13.29 -18.54 26.93
N SER A 116 13.25 -17.58 27.86
CA SER A 116 14.30 -16.57 28.03
C SER A 116 15.20 -16.98 29.18
N ASN A 117 16.47 -17.28 28.88
CA ASN A 117 17.41 -17.80 29.86
C ASN A 117 17.70 -16.76 30.96
N ALA A 118 18.09 -17.23 32.14
CA ALA A 118 18.47 -16.37 33.25
C ALA A 118 19.61 -15.39 32.88
N PRO A 119 19.57 -14.12 33.32
CA PRO A 119 20.66 -13.16 33.08
C PRO A 119 21.98 -13.66 33.68
N GLY A 120 23.01 -13.82 32.83
CA GLY A 120 24.29 -14.47 33.19
C GLY A 120 24.52 -15.81 32.49
N SER A 121 23.50 -16.35 31.81
CA SER A 121 23.64 -17.52 30.92
C SER A 121 24.40 -17.17 29.64
N ARG A 122 24.97 -18.18 28.98
CA ARG A 122 25.76 -18.04 27.74
C ARG A 122 25.00 -17.31 26.63
N HIS A 123 23.73 -17.67 26.43
CA HIS A 123 22.84 -16.98 25.50
C HIS A 123 21.61 -16.42 26.22
N PRO A 124 21.04 -15.29 25.76
CA PRO A 124 19.81 -14.72 26.32
C PRO A 124 18.54 -15.54 26.01
N LYS A 125 18.54 -16.38 24.97
CA LYS A 125 17.37 -17.15 24.54
C LYS A 125 17.71 -18.62 24.34
N ARG A 126 16.81 -19.51 24.77
CA ARG A 126 17.01 -20.97 24.69
C ARG A 126 17.16 -21.49 23.26
N TRP A 127 16.50 -20.86 22.29
CA TRP A 127 16.65 -21.26 20.89
C TRP A 127 18.07 -21.03 20.35
N GLN A 128 18.84 -20.11 20.93
CA GLN A 128 20.25 -19.89 20.56
C GLN A 128 21.14 -21.02 21.12
N ASP A 129 20.82 -21.54 22.31
CA ASP A 129 21.50 -22.73 22.83
C ASP A 129 21.25 -23.95 21.92
N VAL A 130 20.01 -24.10 21.45
CA VAL A 130 19.63 -25.15 20.51
C VAL A 130 20.37 -25.00 19.17
N GLU A 131 20.52 -23.79 18.64
CA GLU A 131 21.30 -23.56 17.42
C GLU A 131 22.77 -23.96 17.58
N GLU A 132 23.39 -23.66 18.72
CA GLU A 132 24.77 -24.09 18.98
C GLU A 132 24.88 -25.62 19.08
N LEU A 133 23.91 -26.29 19.74
CA LEU A 133 23.88 -27.75 19.81
C LEU A 133 23.73 -28.41 18.43
N LEU A 134 22.85 -27.86 17.58
CA LEU A 134 22.67 -28.33 16.21
C LEU A 134 23.95 -28.11 15.39
N ALA A 135 24.64 -26.97 15.56
CA ALA A 135 25.91 -26.70 14.90
C ALA A 135 27.03 -27.66 15.36
N ALA A 136 26.94 -28.20 16.58
CA ALA A 136 27.84 -29.23 17.09
C ALA A 136 27.48 -30.66 16.60
N GLY A 137 26.46 -30.82 15.76
CA GLY A 137 26.04 -32.11 15.21
C GLY A 137 25.13 -32.93 16.15
N ILE A 138 24.52 -32.32 17.16
CA ILE A 138 23.64 -32.98 18.13
C ILE A 138 22.17 -32.81 17.69
N ASP A 139 21.41 -33.89 17.60
CA ASP A 139 19.97 -33.80 17.32
C ASP A 139 19.22 -33.23 18.53
N VAL A 140 18.23 -32.37 18.30
CA VAL A 140 17.47 -31.70 19.38
C VAL A 140 15.98 -31.93 19.21
N TYR A 141 15.33 -32.43 20.26
CA TYR A 141 13.87 -32.46 20.36
C TYR A 141 13.40 -31.37 21.33
N THR A 142 12.46 -30.55 20.89
CA THR A 142 11.95 -29.42 21.68
C THR A 142 10.44 -29.25 21.59
N THR A 143 9.85 -28.43 22.47
CA THR A 143 8.41 -28.13 22.42
C THR A 143 8.13 -26.64 22.27
N LEU A 144 7.06 -26.32 21.53
CA LEU A 144 6.65 -24.95 21.24
C LEU A 144 5.13 -24.81 21.21
N ASN A 145 4.62 -23.68 21.72
CA ASN A 145 3.21 -23.29 21.53
C ASN A 145 3.08 -22.23 20.43
N VAL A 146 1.93 -22.22 19.75
CA VAL A 146 1.59 -21.19 18.73
C VAL A 146 1.70 -19.76 19.26
N GLN A 147 1.38 -19.55 20.54
CA GLN A 147 1.42 -18.23 21.20
C GLN A 147 2.82 -17.62 21.34
N HIS A 148 3.87 -18.41 21.16
CA HIS A 148 5.25 -17.95 21.27
C HIS A 148 5.84 -17.58 19.90
N LEU A 149 5.14 -17.81 18.79
CA LEU A 149 5.60 -17.35 17.48
C LEU A 149 5.42 -15.83 17.39
N GLU A 150 6.50 -15.14 17.01
CA GLU A 150 6.54 -13.68 16.98
C GLU A 150 5.49 -13.08 16.03
N SER A 151 5.35 -13.62 14.81
CA SER A 151 4.36 -13.18 13.82
C SER A 151 2.90 -13.33 14.27
N LEU A 152 2.64 -14.23 15.23
CA LEU A 152 1.30 -14.55 15.71
C LEU A 152 1.00 -13.94 17.09
N ASN A 153 1.95 -13.26 17.72
CA ASN A 153 1.80 -12.75 19.08
C ASN A 153 0.65 -11.74 19.19
N ASP A 154 0.55 -10.79 18.26
CA ASP A 154 -0.52 -9.78 18.26
C ASP A 154 -1.91 -10.42 18.06
N VAL A 155 -2.01 -11.37 17.14
CA VAL A 155 -3.25 -12.10 16.84
C VAL A 155 -3.69 -12.93 18.05
N VAL A 156 -2.76 -13.63 18.70
CA VAL A 156 -3.02 -14.39 19.91
C VAL A 156 -3.37 -13.48 21.09
N GLY A 157 -2.74 -12.31 21.19
CA GLY A 157 -3.05 -11.28 22.19
C GLY A 157 -4.49 -10.76 22.06
N GLN A 158 -4.97 -10.52 20.83
CA GLN A 158 -6.36 -10.12 20.57
C GLN A 158 -7.37 -11.20 20.97
N ILE A 159 -7.05 -12.47 20.73
CA ILE A 159 -7.93 -13.61 21.05
C ILE A 159 -7.98 -13.88 22.56
N THR A 160 -6.80 -13.90 23.19
CA THR A 160 -6.66 -14.39 24.58
C THR A 160 -6.69 -13.27 25.61
N GLY A 161 -6.43 -12.02 25.21
CA GLY A 161 -6.28 -10.86 26.09
C GLY A 161 -4.97 -10.86 26.89
N ILE A 162 -4.01 -11.74 26.57
CA ILE A 162 -2.74 -11.89 27.29
C ILE A 162 -1.59 -11.58 26.32
N ILE A 163 -0.67 -10.71 26.74
CA ILE A 163 0.54 -10.38 26.00
C ILE A 163 1.63 -11.38 26.39
N VAL A 164 2.14 -12.14 25.42
CA VAL A 164 3.23 -13.11 25.63
C VAL A 164 4.57 -12.39 25.43
N ARG A 165 5.42 -12.38 26.46
CA ARG A 165 6.74 -11.74 26.42
C ARG A 165 7.86 -12.65 25.89
N GLU A 166 7.65 -13.96 26.00
CA GLU A 166 8.59 -14.97 25.52
C GLU A 166 8.21 -15.37 24.10
N THR A 167 8.95 -14.84 23.13
CA THR A 167 8.73 -15.09 21.71
C THR A 167 9.92 -15.78 21.05
N LEU A 168 9.61 -16.46 19.94
CA LEU A 168 10.50 -17.15 19.03
C LEU A 168 10.31 -16.53 17.63
N PRO A 169 11.39 -16.10 16.96
CA PRO A 169 11.33 -15.65 15.57
C PRO A 169 10.88 -16.76 14.62
N ASP A 170 10.06 -16.41 13.64
CA ASP A 170 9.47 -17.37 12.70
C ASP A 170 10.51 -18.17 11.89
N HIS A 171 11.63 -17.55 11.52
CA HIS A 171 12.68 -18.24 10.76
C HIS A 171 13.30 -19.41 11.53
N VAL A 172 13.41 -19.30 12.86
CA VAL A 172 13.94 -20.37 13.72
C VAL A 172 12.97 -21.55 13.76
N PHE A 173 11.66 -21.28 13.78
CA PHE A 173 10.64 -22.31 13.64
C PHE A 173 10.69 -22.97 12.26
N ASP A 174 10.85 -22.18 11.20
CA ASP A 174 10.85 -22.66 9.81
C ASP A 174 12.12 -23.49 9.49
N MET A 175 13.23 -23.23 10.17
CA MET A 175 14.49 -23.98 10.07
C MET A 175 14.47 -25.39 10.67
N ALA A 176 13.43 -25.80 11.43
CA ALA A 176 13.37 -27.17 11.93
C ALA A 176 13.41 -28.19 10.79
N ASP A 177 13.80 -29.43 11.04
CA ASP A 177 13.71 -30.51 10.05
C ASP A 177 12.31 -31.12 10.05
N GLU A 178 11.78 -31.34 11.25
CA GLU A 178 10.49 -31.97 11.47
C GLU A 178 9.65 -31.19 12.49
N VAL A 179 8.38 -30.95 12.17
CA VAL A 179 7.41 -30.38 13.11
C VAL A 179 6.28 -31.36 13.31
N SER A 180 6.15 -31.89 14.53
CA SER A 180 5.08 -32.80 14.91
C SER A 180 3.97 -32.01 15.61
N LEU A 181 2.83 -31.87 14.95
CA LEU A 181 1.65 -31.23 15.56
C LEU A 181 1.03 -32.15 16.62
N VAL A 182 1.00 -31.69 17.86
CA VAL A 182 0.30 -32.32 18.99
C VAL A 182 -1.02 -31.60 19.18
N ASP A 183 -2.08 -32.19 18.63
CA ASP A 183 -3.43 -31.63 18.66
C ASP A 183 -4.33 -32.37 19.64
N LEU A 184 -5.14 -31.62 20.39
CA LEU A 184 -6.13 -32.13 21.32
C LEU A 184 -7.42 -31.32 21.18
N PRO A 185 -8.60 -31.94 20.99
CA PRO A 185 -9.85 -31.23 20.90
C PRO A 185 -10.09 -30.32 22.14
N PRO A 186 -10.63 -29.09 21.97
CA PRO A 186 -10.84 -28.16 23.09
C PRO A 186 -11.66 -28.74 24.24
N ASP A 187 -12.70 -29.54 23.94
CA ASP A 187 -13.55 -30.14 24.96
C ASP A 187 -12.78 -31.18 25.81
N GLU A 188 -11.84 -31.89 25.20
CA GLU A 188 -10.98 -32.85 25.89
C GLU A 188 -9.92 -32.13 26.73
N LEU A 189 -9.34 -31.04 26.21
CA LEU A 189 -8.41 -30.19 26.97
C LEU A 189 -9.09 -29.58 28.21
N LEU A 190 -10.31 -29.07 28.07
CA LEU A 190 -11.11 -28.55 29.18
C LEU A 190 -11.44 -29.64 30.19
N SER A 191 -11.74 -30.86 29.73
CA SER A 191 -11.98 -32.01 30.60
C SER A 191 -10.72 -32.41 31.37
N ARG A 192 -9.54 -32.37 30.73
CA ARG A 192 -8.24 -32.60 31.40
C ARG A 192 -7.92 -31.51 32.43
N LEU A 193 -8.28 -30.27 32.15
CA LEU A 193 -8.15 -29.16 33.10
C LEU A 193 -9.07 -29.36 34.31
N ALA A 194 -10.34 -29.72 34.09
CA ALA A 194 -11.31 -30.00 35.15
C ALA A 194 -10.91 -31.21 36.02
N ALA A 195 -10.27 -32.22 35.43
CA ALA A 195 -9.72 -33.38 36.13
C ALA A 195 -8.39 -33.11 36.87
N GLY A 196 -7.89 -31.86 36.87
CA GLY A 196 -6.63 -31.49 37.53
C GLY A 196 -5.36 -32.03 36.86
N LYS A 197 -5.46 -32.50 35.60
CA LYS A 197 -4.33 -33.05 34.84
C LYS A 197 -3.47 -31.97 34.17
N VAL A 198 -3.90 -30.71 34.23
CA VAL A 198 -3.18 -29.52 33.75
C VAL A 198 -3.05 -28.55 34.93
N TYR A 199 -1.83 -28.28 35.38
CA TYR A 199 -1.59 -27.41 36.52
C TYR A 199 -1.76 -25.93 36.19
N LEU A 200 -2.20 -25.17 37.20
CA LEU A 200 -2.44 -23.74 37.21
C LEU A 200 -1.68 -23.15 38.42
N PRO A 201 -0.73 -22.23 38.25
CA PRO A 201 -0.15 -21.54 39.39
C PRO A 201 -1.26 -20.77 40.13
N GLN A 202 -1.36 -20.93 41.46
CA GLN A 202 -2.37 -20.25 42.29
C GLN A 202 -2.39 -18.73 42.11
N GLN A 203 -1.29 -18.14 41.64
CA GLN A 203 -1.16 -16.70 41.39
C GLN A 203 -1.81 -16.21 40.06
N ALA A 204 -2.32 -17.11 39.21
CA ALA A 204 -2.81 -16.77 37.86
C ALA A 204 -4.26 -17.24 37.55
N GLU A 205 -5.03 -17.70 38.53
CA GLU A 205 -6.35 -18.32 38.29
C GLU A 205 -7.36 -17.43 37.53
N ARG A 206 -7.30 -16.10 37.70
CA ARG A 206 -8.24 -15.17 37.03
C ARG A 206 -7.89 -14.91 35.56
N ALA A 207 -6.61 -14.74 35.23
CA ALA A 207 -6.17 -14.52 33.85
C ALA A 207 -6.32 -15.78 33.00
N VAL A 208 -6.10 -16.94 33.62
CA VAL A 208 -6.12 -18.22 32.92
C VAL A 208 -7.54 -18.72 32.63
N LYS A 209 -8.55 -18.32 33.43
CA LYS A 209 -9.97 -18.54 33.10
C LYS A 209 -10.42 -17.87 31.81
N ASN A 210 -9.76 -16.77 31.40
CA ASN A 210 -10.03 -16.14 30.11
C ASN A 210 -9.27 -16.84 28.97
N PHE A 211 -8.07 -17.34 29.23
CA PHE A 211 -7.28 -18.07 28.25
C PHE A 211 -7.93 -19.40 27.82
N PHE A 212 -8.34 -20.25 28.78
CA PHE A 212 -8.97 -21.55 28.50
C PHE A 212 -10.49 -21.45 28.27
N ARG A 213 -10.93 -20.52 27.41
CA ARG A 213 -12.31 -20.50 26.90
C ARG A 213 -12.39 -21.32 25.62
N LYS A 214 -13.50 -22.04 25.41
CA LYS A 214 -13.68 -22.90 24.22
C LYS A 214 -13.44 -22.16 22.91
N GLY A 215 -13.93 -20.92 22.78
CA GLY A 215 -13.69 -20.07 21.59
C GLY A 215 -12.22 -19.75 21.37
N ASN A 216 -11.49 -19.37 22.43
CA ASN A 216 -10.06 -19.06 22.37
C ASN A 216 -9.24 -20.29 21.99
N LEU A 217 -9.58 -21.45 22.56
CA LEU A 217 -8.92 -22.72 22.24
C LEU A 217 -9.17 -23.17 20.79
N LEU A 218 -10.38 -22.94 20.24
CA LEU A 218 -10.67 -23.21 18.83
C LEU A 218 -9.81 -22.32 17.91
N ALA A 219 -9.71 -21.03 18.23
CA ALA A 219 -8.90 -20.10 17.45
C ALA A 219 -7.40 -20.42 17.51
N LEU A 220 -6.86 -20.74 18.70
CA LEU A 220 -5.46 -21.17 18.84
C LEU A 220 -5.18 -22.49 18.11
N ARG A 221 -6.14 -23.41 18.11
CA ARG A 221 -6.04 -24.67 17.35
C ARG A 221 -6.02 -24.44 15.84
N GLU A 222 -6.88 -23.54 15.35
CA GLU A 222 -6.88 -23.14 13.95
C GLU A 222 -5.54 -22.52 13.53
N LEU A 223 -5.01 -21.59 14.33
CA LEU A 223 -3.71 -20.97 14.08
C LEU A 223 -2.57 -22.01 14.04
N ALA A 224 -2.58 -22.96 14.97
CA ALA A 224 -1.56 -24.03 15.00
C ALA A 224 -1.64 -24.95 13.77
N LEU A 225 -2.86 -25.36 13.37
CA LEU A 225 -3.08 -26.18 12.18
C LEU A 225 -2.64 -25.44 10.90
N ARG A 226 -3.02 -24.17 10.79
CA ARG A 226 -2.68 -23.34 9.64
C ARG A 226 -1.17 -23.14 9.51
N ARG A 227 -0.48 -22.79 10.60
CA ARG A 227 0.98 -22.60 10.58
C ARG A 227 1.72 -23.88 10.21
N THR A 228 1.22 -25.04 10.66
CA THR A 228 1.76 -26.34 10.27
C THR A 228 1.55 -26.61 8.77
N ALA A 229 0.37 -26.30 8.23
CA ALA A 229 0.07 -26.46 6.81
C ALA A 229 0.95 -25.54 5.93
N ASP A 230 1.09 -24.26 6.29
CA ASP A 230 1.93 -23.29 5.57
C ASP A 230 3.38 -23.76 5.44
N ARG A 231 3.89 -24.41 6.50
CA ARG A 231 5.23 -25.00 6.53
C ARG A 231 5.34 -26.22 5.61
N VAL A 232 4.37 -27.14 5.66
CA VAL A 232 4.34 -28.30 4.75
C VAL A 232 4.33 -27.85 3.29
N ASP A 233 3.58 -26.80 2.98
CA ASP A 233 3.57 -26.18 1.65
C ASP A 233 4.90 -25.53 1.27
N ALA A 234 5.62 -24.93 2.23
CA ALA A 234 6.96 -24.39 2.01
C ALA A 234 8.00 -25.50 1.75
N GLN A 235 8.00 -26.56 2.55
CA GLN A 235 8.88 -27.73 2.36
C GLN A 235 8.60 -28.42 1.01
N MET A 236 7.33 -28.58 0.64
CA MET A 236 6.94 -29.10 -0.67
C MET A 236 7.42 -28.22 -1.83
N ARG A 237 7.47 -26.90 -1.66
CA ARG A 237 8.02 -25.98 -2.67
C ARG A 237 9.54 -26.07 -2.77
N ALA A 238 10.25 -26.16 -1.65
CA ALA A 238 11.71 -26.33 -1.62
C ALA A 238 12.12 -27.67 -2.27
N TYR A 239 11.47 -28.77 -1.87
CA TYR A 239 11.71 -30.10 -2.46
C TYR A 239 11.45 -30.14 -3.98
N ARG A 240 10.44 -29.38 -4.47
CA ARG A 240 10.15 -29.22 -5.91
C ARG A 240 11.20 -28.42 -6.67
N ALA A 241 11.86 -27.47 -6.03
CA ALA A 241 12.88 -26.64 -6.66
C ALA A 241 14.19 -27.41 -6.83
N ASP A 242 14.48 -28.30 -5.88
CA ASP A 242 15.75 -29.03 -5.76
C ASP A 242 15.78 -30.33 -6.58
N GLN A 243 14.67 -31.09 -6.61
CA GLN A 243 14.57 -32.29 -7.44
C GLN A 243 13.71 -32.00 -8.68
N SER A 244 14.34 -32.03 -9.86
CA SER A 244 13.70 -31.93 -11.17
C SER A 244 12.90 -33.19 -11.54
N ILE A 245 12.04 -33.64 -10.63
CA ILE A 245 11.13 -34.76 -10.78
C ILE A 245 9.81 -34.26 -11.38
N LYS A 246 9.51 -34.71 -12.60
CA LYS A 246 8.13 -34.91 -13.07
C LYS A 246 7.72 -36.34 -12.67
N PRO A 247 6.48 -36.61 -12.23
CA PRO A 247 5.23 -35.94 -12.59
C PRO A 247 4.51 -35.22 -11.44
N VAL A 248 3.53 -34.40 -11.81
CA VAL A 248 2.71 -33.53 -10.95
C VAL A 248 1.88 -34.37 -9.97
N TRP A 249 2.21 -34.32 -8.68
CA TRP A 249 1.30 -34.80 -7.65
C TRP A 249 0.18 -33.77 -7.46
N HIS A 250 -0.99 -34.04 -8.03
CA HIS A 250 -2.17 -33.20 -7.90
C HIS A 250 -2.84 -33.43 -6.54
N ALA A 251 -2.44 -32.68 -5.51
CA ALA A 251 -3.11 -32.72 -4.20
C ALA A 251 -4.53 -32.12 -4.23
N ARG A 252 -4.88 -31.34 -5.28
CA ARG A 252 -6.24 -30.86 -5.58
C ARG A 252 -6.47 -30.92 -7.09
N GLU A 253 -7.59 -31.50 -7.50
CA GLU A 253 -8.01 -31.45 -8.90
C GLU A 253 -8.43 -30.03 -9.27
N ARG A 254 -8.07 -29.58 -10.48
CA ARG A 254 -8.47 -28.26 -10.99
C ARG A 254 -8.95 -28.37 -12.42
N LEU A 255 -10.14 -27.84 -12.64
CA LEU A 255 -10.89 -27.97 -13.88
C LEU A 255 -10.85 -26.67 -14.69
N LEU A 256 -10.69 -26.75 -16.01
CA LEU A 256 -10.72 -25.62 -16.92
C LEU A 256 -11.83 -25.82 -17.94
N VAL A 257 -12.75 -24.87 -18.11
CA VAL A 257 -13.78 -24.92 -19.14
C VAL A 257 -13.54 -23.83 -20.18
N CYS A 258 -13.51 -24.21 -21.46
CA CYS A 258 -13.40 -23.24 -22.55
C CYS A 258 -14.79 -22.75 -22.97
N VAL A 259 -15.05 -21.46 -22.78
CA VAL A 259 -16.27 -20.77 -23.23
C VAL A 259 -16.10 -20.35 -24.69
N GLY A 260 -17.07 -20.69 -25.55
CA GLY A 260 -17.04 -20.37 -26.98
C GLY A 260 -18.32 -19.71 -27.48
N PRO A 261 -18.37 -19.28 -28.76
CA PRO A 261 -19.54 -18.61 -29.36
C PRO A 261 -20.70 -19.57 -29.70
N GLY A 262 -20.60 -20.85 -29.36
CA GLY A 262 -21.60 -21.86 -29.72
C GLY A 262 -22.90 -21.71 -28.92
N PRO A 263 -24.04 -22.19 -29.46
CA PRO A 263 -25.32 -22.15 -28.74
C PRO A 263 -25.35 -23.03 -27.48
N GLY A 264 -24.47 -24.02 -27.36
CA GLY A 264 -24.40 -24.94 -26.22
C GLY A 264 -23.59 -24.45 -25.00
N THR A 265 -23.19 -23.17 -24.96
CA THR A 265 -22.30 -22.63 -23.93
C THR A 265 -22.90 -22.71 -22.51
N GLU A 266 -24.19 -22.43 -22.34
CA GLU A 266 -24.82 -22.54 -21.01
C GLU A 266 -24.85 -23.99 -20.49
N LYS A 267 -25.15 -24.96 -21.36
CA LYS A 267 -25.13 -26.40 -21.01
C LYS A 267 -23.71 -26.89 -20.69
N LEU A 268 -22.71 -26.39 -21.41
CA LEU A 268 -21.30 -26.67 -21.14
C LEU A 268 -20.89 -26.19 -19.75
N ILE A 269 -21.23 -24.95 -19.38
CA ILE A 269 -20.91 -24.36 -18.08
C ILE A 269 -21.61 -25.12 -16.95
N ARG A 270 -22.90 -25.42 -17.08
CA ARG A 270 -23.64 -26.21 -16.08
C ARG A 270 -23.09 -27.64 -15.93
N SER A 271 -22.57 -28.22 -16.99
CA SER A 271 -21.94 -29.55 -16.95
C SER A 271 -20.55 -29.48 -16.30
N ALA A 272 -19.77 -28.44 -16.59
CA ALA A 272 -18.50 -28.17 -15.95
C ALA A 272 -18.66 -27.91 -14.43
N LYS A 273 -19.68 -27.16 -14.00
CA LYS A 273 -19.99 -26.97 -12.57
C LYS A 273 -20.33 -28.29 -11.87
N ARG A 274 -21.15 -29.13 -12.49
CA ARG A 274 -21.50 -30.46 -11.94
C ARG A 274 -20.27 -31.34 -11.81
N LEU A 275 -19.39 -31.34 -12.81
CA LEU A 275 -18.14 -32.09 -12.79
C LEU A 275 -17.18 -31.56 -11.71
N ALA A 276 -17.02 -30.24 -11.61
CA ALA A 276 -16.21 -29.60 -10.57
C ALA A 276 -16.71 -29.94 -9.16
N ALA A 277 -18.04 -29.90 -8.95
CA ALA A 277 -18.65 -30.27 -7.66
C ALA A 277 -18.48 -31.75 -7.32
N SER A 278 -18.56 -32.66 -8.30
CA SER A 278 -18.33 -34.09 -8.07
C SER A 278 -16.87 -34.45 -7.75
N LEU A 279 -15.94 -33.60 -8.17
CA LEU A 279 -14.50 -33.80 -7.98
C LEU A 279 -13.93 -32.98 -6.82
N ASP A 280 -14.77 -32.22 -6.11
CA ASP A 280 -14.36 -31.21 -5.12
C ASP A 280 -13.22 -30.30 -5.65
N ALA A 281 -13.34 -29.89 -6.92
CA ALA A 281 -12.30 -29.23 -7.68
C ALA A 281 -12.58 -27.74 -7.86
N ASP A 282 -11.53 -26.92 -7.73
CA ASP A 282 -11.55 -25.55 -8.22
C ASP A 282 -11.77 -25.57 -9.74
N TRP A 283 -12.56 -24.63 -10.27
CA TRP A 283 -12.80 -24.56 -11.70
C TRP A 283 -12.69 -23.15 -12.27
N ILE A 284 -12.11 -23.09 -13.46
CA ILE A 284 -11.79 -21.85 -14.17
C ILE A 284 -12.53 -21.85 -15.50
N ALA A 285 -13.24 -20.77 -15.82
CA ALA A 285 -13.86 -20.56 -17.11
C ALA A 285 -13.05 -19.58 -17.95
N VAL A 286 -12.62 -20.03 -19.12
CA VAL A 286 -11.73 -19.26 -20.00
C VAL A 286 -12.35 -19.02 -21.35
N TYR A 287 -12.26 -17.78 -21.82
CA TYR A 287 -12.44 -17.43 -23.22
C TYR A 287 -11.09 -17.04 -23.82
N VAL A 288 -10.73 -17.64 -24.96
CA VAL A 288 -9.51 -17.25 -25.68
C VAL A 288 -9.89 -16.34 -26.84
N GLU A 289 -9.46 -15.10 -26.76
CA GLU A 289 -9.49 -14.17 -27.85
C GLU A 289 -8.45 -14.55 -28.89
N THR A 290 -8.96 -15.05 -30.02
CA THR A 290 -8.15 -15.25 -31.22
C THR A 290 -8.50 -14.21 -32.28
N PRO A 291 -7.59 -13.97 -33.24
CA PRO A 291 -7.80 -13.06 -34.36
C PRO A 291 -9.13 -13.19 -35.10
N ARG A 292 -9.63 -14.43 -35.19
CA ARG A 292 -10.91 -14.76 -35.84
C ARG A 292 -12.11 -14.49 -34.93
N LEU A 293 -11.95 -14.68 -33.62
CA LEU A 293 -13.01 -14.51 -32.64
C LEU A 293 -13.24 -13.03 -32.27
N GLN A 294 -12.25 -12.15 -32.52
CA GLN A 294 -12.42 -10.70 -32.40
C GLN A 294 -13.30 -10.08 -33.51
N ARG A 295 -13.49 -10.77 -34.64
CA ARG A 295 -14.32 -10.33 -35.76
C ARG A 295 -15.74 -10.92 -35.75
N LEU A 296 -16.16 -11.50 -34.63
CA LEU A 296 -17.49 -12.11 -34.53
C LEU A 296 -18.59 -11.04 -34.53
N PRO A 297 -19.77 -11.36 -35.11
CA PRO A 297 -20.96 -10.52 -34.97
C PRO A 297 -21.31 -10.27 -33.50
N GLU A 298 -21.87 -9.10 -33.22
CA GLU A 298 -22.17 -8.65 -31.85
C GLU A 298 -23.00 -9.65 -31.04
N GLU A 299 -24.00 -10.28 -31.66
CA GLU A 299 -24.83 -11.32 -31.01
C GLU A 299 -24.01 -12.51 -30.49
N GLN A 300 -22.99 -12.94 -31.24
CA GLN A 300 -22.15 -14.08 -30.84
C GLN A 300 -21.16 -13.68 -29.75
N ARG A 301 -20.70 -12.43 -29.75
CA ARG A 301 -19.87 -11.87 -28.68
C ARG A 301 -20.67 -11.76 -27.38
N ALA A 302 -21.90 -11.24 -27.44
CA ALA A 302 -22.79 -11.14 -26.28
C ALA A 302 -23.05 -12.51 -25.62
N ARG A 303 -23.19 -13.58 -26.40
CA ARG A 303 -23.34 -14.96 -25.87
C ARG A 303 -22.12 -15.45 -25.10
N ILE A 304 -20.91 -15.13 -25.56
CA ILE A 304 -19.67 -15.48 -24.83
C ILE A 304 -19.64 -14.78 -23.48
N LEU A 305 -19.99 -13.48 -23.45
CA LEU A 305 -20.02 -12.70 -22.22
C LEU A 305 -21.08 -13.21 -21.23
N LYS A 306 -22.28 -13.51 -21.74
CA LYS A 306 -23.34 -14.15 -20.94
C LYS A 306 -22.87 -15.49 -20.37
N GLY A 307 -22.13 -16.28 -21.15
CA GLY A 307 -21.51 -17.52 -20.70
C GLY A 307 -20.48 -17.31 -19.58
N LEU A 308 -19.53 -16.40 -19.75
CA LEU A 308 -18.53 -16.11 -18.70
C LEU A 308 -19.21 -15.63 -17.41
N LYS A 309 -20.20 -14.73 -17.52
CA LYS A 309 -20.97 -14.23 -16.38
C LYS A 309 -21.72 -15.36 -15.65
N LEU A 310 -22.37 -16.26 -16.38
CA LEU A 310 -23.01 -17.44 -15.81
C LEU A 310 -22.00 -18.35 -15.09
N ALA A 311 -20.80 -18.51 -15.62
CA ALA A 311 -19.75 -19.29 -14.96
C ALA A 311 -19.29 -18.63 -13.65
N GLN A 312 -19.12 -17.31 -13.65
CA GLN A 312 -18.80 -16.53 -12.46
C GLN A 312 -19.89 -16.64 -11.37
N GLU A 313 -21.17 -16.52 -11.75
CA GLU A 313 -22.32 -16.68 -10.84
C GLU A 313 -22.39 -18.09 -10.23
N LEU A 314 -21.89 -19.11 -10.93
CA LEU A 314 -21.79 -20.49 -10.44
C LEU A 314 -20.48 -20.77 -9.65
N GLY A 315 -19.67 -19.74 -9.42
CA GLY A 315 -18.44 -19.79 -8.63
C GLY A 315 -17.20 -20.25 -9.39
N ALA A 316 -17.11 -19.99 -10.70
CA ALA A 316 -15.87 -20.19 -11.48
C ALA A 316 -14.96 -18.95 -11.42
N GLU A 317 -13.64 -19.16 -11.40
CA GLU A 317 -12.69 -18.09 -11.75
C GLU A 317 -12.79 -17.82 -13.26
N THR A 318 -13.12 -16.60 -13.69
CA THR A 318 -13.24 -16.28 -15.13
C THR A 318 -12.04 -15.52 -15.67
N THR A 319 -11.44 -15.99 -16.77
CA THR A 319 -10.31 -15.29 -17.42
C THR A 319 -10.49 -15.17 -18.93
N VAL A 320 -9.98 -14.09 -19.51
CA VAL A 320 -9.92 -13.90 -20.96
C VAL A 320 -8.45 -13.91 -21.38
N LEU A 321 -8.09 -14.80 -22.30
CA LEU A 321 -6.71 -15.00 -22.76
C LEU A 321 -6.55 -14.49 -24.18
N GLY A 322 -5.48 -13.75 -24.46
CA GLY A 322 -5.11 -13.40 -25.84
C GLY A 322 -4.19 -14.46 -26.44
N GLY A 323 -4.52 -14.99 -27.62
CA GLY A 323 -3.73 -16.03 -28.26
C GLY A 323 -3.87 -16.09 -29.77
N SER A 324 -2.82 -16.49 -30.48
CA SER A 324 -2.87 -16.69 -31.94
C SER A 324 -3.62 -17.96 -32.34
N ALA A 325 -3.63 -18.99 -31.47
CA ALA A 325 -4.28 -20.27 -31.69
C ALA A 325 -4.97 -20.79 -30.42
N LEU A 326 -6.27 -21.10 -30.52
CA LEU A 326 -7.12 -21.53 -29.41
C LEU A 326 -6.57 -22.77 -28.65
N PRO A 327 -6.18 -23.89 -29.30
CA PRO A 327 -5.73 -25.09 -28.59
C PRO A 327 -4.42 -24.88 -27.82
N ALA A 328 -3.44 -24.23 -28.46
CA ALA A 328 -2.13 -23.98 -27.89
C ALA A 328 -2.21 -23.04 -26.68
N THR A 329 -3.02 -21.98 -26.76
CA THR A 329 -3.21 -21.03 -25.66
C THR A 329 -3.95 -21.65 -24.48
N LEU A 330 -4.96 -22.49 -24.74
CA LEU A 330 -5.66 -23.23 -23.68
C LEU A 330 -4.73 -24.18 -22.93
N LEU A 331 -3.93 -24.96 -23.65
CA LEU A 331 -3.00 -25.93 -23.04
C LEU A 331 -1.83 -25.25 -22.32
N ALA A 332 -1.30 -24.15 -22.87
CA ALA A 332 -0.27 -23.36 -22.19
C ALA A 332 -0.81 -22.81 -20.86
N TYR A 333 -2.03 -22.25 -20.87
CA TYR A 333 -2.66 -21.73 -19.66
C TYR A 333 -3.03 -22.83 -18.66
N ALA A 334 -3.51 -23.97 -19.14
CA ALA A 334 -3.78 -25.15 -18.32
C ALA A 334 -2.53 -25.59 -17.55
N ARG A 335 -1.37 -25.63 -18.22
CA ARG A 335 -0.08 -25.96 -17.58
C ARG A 335 0.35 -24.92 -16.56
N THR A 336 0.24 -23.63 -16.87
CA THR A 336 0.61 -22.56 -15.92
C THR A 336 -0.25 -22.56 -14.65
N ARG A 337 -1.54 -22.92 -14.78
CA ARG A 337 -2.47 -22.99 -13.65
C ARG A 337 -2.60 -24.40 -13.02
N ASN A 338 -1.75 -25.35 -13.42
CA ASN A 338 -1.77 -26.75 -12.97
C ASN A 338 -3.15 -27.41 -13.07
N VAL A 339 -3.85 -27.14 -14.17
CA VAL A 339 -5.17 -27.73 -14.47
C VAL A 339 -4.97 -29.21 -14.83
N SER A 340 -5.70 -30.09 -14.15
CA SER A 340 -5.69 -31.53 -14.42
C SER A 340 -6.73 -31.95 -15.45
N LYS A 341 -7.86 -31.22 -15.57
CA LYS A 341 -8.97 -31.58 -16.46
C LYS A 341 -9.47 -30.39 -17.28
N LEU A 342 -9.62 -30.57 -18.59
CA LEU A 342 -10.09 -29.57 -19.55
C LEU A 342 -11.45 -29.97 -20.13
N VAL A 343 -12.47 -29.13 -19.95
CA VAL A 343 -13.83 -29.33 -20.45
C VAL A 343 -14.06 -28.46 -21.69
N VAL A 344 -14.46 -29.09 -22.80
CA VAL A 344 -14.74 -28.43 -24.08
C VAL A 344 -16.07 -28.89 -24.69
N GLY A 345 -16.77 -27.98 -25.36
CA GLY A 345 -18.02 -28.31 -26.06
C GLY A 345 -17.78 -28.94 -27.44
N LYS A 346 -18.64 -29.88 -27.84
CA LYS A 346 -18.62 -30.45 -29.20
C LYS A 346 -18.98 -29.39 -30.25
N SER A 347 -18.14 -29.21 -31.26
CA SER A 347 -18.36 -28.23 -32.34
C SER A 347 -19.41 -28.71 -33.36
N ALA A 348 -20.43 -27.89 -33.63
CA ALA A 348 -21.50 -28.16 -34.60
C ALA A 348 -21.06 -27.85 -36.06
N ARG A 349 -20.08 -28.58 -36.61
CA ARG A 349 -19.64 -28.44 -38.01
C ARG A 349 -20.07 -29.63 -38.89
N SER A 350 -20.47 -29.32 -40.13
CA SER A 350 -20.76 -30.30 -41.20
C SER A 350 -19.62 -31.29 -41.39
N ALA A 351 -19.96 -32.55 -41.74
CA ALA A 351 -18.99 -33.64 -41.93
C ALA A 351 -17.89 -33.31 -42.95
N LEU A 352 -18.22 -32.57 -44.02
CA LEU A 352 -17.24 -32.15 -45.03
C LEU A 352 -16.23 -31.14 -44.48
N ALA A 353 -16.67 -30.20 -43.63
CA ALA A 353 -15.81 -29.20 -43.01
C ALA A 353 -14.88 -29.80 -41.94
N ARG A 354 -15.25 -30.95 -41.37
CA ARG A 354 -14.40 -31.72 -40.44
C ARG A 354 -13.21 -32.38 -41.14
N LEU A 355 -13.35 -32.78 -42.41
CA LEU A 355 -12.26 -33.39 -43.17
C LEU A 355 -11.17 -32.38 -43.55
N TRP A 356 -11.51 -31.11 -43.79
CA TRP A 356 -10.58 -30.12 -44.34
C TRP A 356 -9.86 -29.24 -43.30
N GLN A 357 -10.38 -29.08 -42.08
CA GLN A 357 -9.84 -28.10 -41.10
C GLN A 357 -9.57 -28.65 -39.68
N GLY A 358 -9.68 -29.96 -39.46
CA GLY A 358 -9.49 -30.56 -38.14
C GLY A 358 -10.58 -30.16 -37.13
N SER A 359 -10.67 -30.88 -36.02
CA SER A 359 -11.58 -30.55 -34.90
C SER A 359 -10.74 -30.02 -33.73
N LEU A 360 -11.22 -28.97 -33.04
CA LEU A 360 -10.59 -28.44 -31.82
C LEU A 360 -10.30 -29.55 -30.80
N VAL A 361 -11.23 -30.50 -30.69
CA VAL A 361 -11.11 -31.68 -29.82
C VAL A 361 -9.96 -32.58 -30.28
N ASN A 362 -9.82 -32.83 -31.59
CA ASN A 362 -8.75 -33.69 -32.12
C ASN A 362 -7.37 -33.05 -31.93
N GLU A 363 -7.28 -31.73 -32.10
CA GLU A 363 -6.03 -30.97 -31.93
C GLU A 363 -5.63 -30.87 -30.45
N LEU A 364 -6.60 -30.62 -29.55
CA LEU A 364 -6.39 -30.69 -28.11
C LEU A 364 -5.98 -32.10 -27.67
N THR A 365 -6.63 -33.15 -28.17
CA THR A 365 -6.29 -34.55 -27.83
C THR A 365 -4.87 -34.89 -28.26
N ARG A 366 -4.43 -34.46 -29.45
CA ARG A 366 -3.05 -34.66 -29.92
C ARG A 366 -1.99 -33.94 -29.06
N LEU A 367 -2.34 -32.80 -28.46
CA LEU A 367 -1.42 -31.95 -27.72
C LEU A 367 -1.55 -32.11 -26.18
N SER A 368 -2.50 -32.92 -25.72
CA SER A 368 -3.00 -32.92 -24.34
C SER A 368 -2.03 -33.45 -23.29
N GLY A 369 -1.12 -34.37 -23.63
CA GLY A 369 -0.08 -34.89 -22.73
C GLY A 369 -0.64 -35.33 -21.37
N ASP A 370 -0.52 -34.44 -20.39
CA ASP A 370 -0.83 -34.66 -18.97
C ASP A 370 -2.21 -34.12 -18.53
N VAL A 371 -3.05 -33.60 -19.45
CA VAL A 371 -4.36 -32.99 -19.14
C VAL A 371 -5.51 -33.81 -19.72
N ASP A 372 -6.42 -34.29 -18.87
CA ASP A 372 -7.61 -35.04 -19.31
C ASP A 372 -8.60 -34.13 -20.05
N ILE A 373 -9.11 -34.55 -21.21
CA ILE A 373 -10.10 -33.76 -21.97
C ILE A 373 -11.49 -34.37 -21.86
N PHE A 374 -12.43 -33.58 -21.35
CA PHE A 374 -13.85 -33.92 -21.27
C PHE A 374 -14.64 -33.18 -22.34
N VAL A 375 -15.36 -33.92 -23.18
CA VAL A 375 -16.16 -33.35 -24.27
C VAL A 375 -17.64 -33.42 -23.93
N VAL A 376 -18.30 -32.27 -23.80
CA VAL A 376 -19.75 -32.21 -23.55
C VAL A 376 -20.50 -32.17 -24.89
N ALA A 377 -21.33 -33.18 -25.12
CA ALA A 377 -22.20 -33.26 -26.28
C ALA A 377 -23.47 -32.41 -26.10
N HIS A 378 -23.94 -31.83 -27.20
CA HIS A 378 -25.24 -31.14 -27.28
C HIS A 378 -26.08 -31.82 -28.37
N GLU A 379 -27.35 -32.14 -28.09
CA GLU A 379 -28.31 -32.64 -29.09
C GLU A 379 -28.61 -31.51 -30.08
N LEU A 380 -28.56 -31.82 -31.37
CA LEU A 380 -28.70 -30.87 -32.48
C LEU A 380 -30.06 -31.03 -33.18
N GLU A 381 -31.08 -31.55 -32.50
CA GLU A 381 -32.29 -32.04 -33.19
C GLU A 381 -33.31 -30.95 -33.58
N GLU A 382 -33.28 -29.73 -33.04
CA GLU A 382 -34.38 -28.77 -33.32
C GLU A 382 -34.03 -27.57 -34.23
N GLU A 383 -32.76 -27.25 -34.52
CA GLU A 383 -32.41 -26.00 -35.25
C GLU A 383 -31.89 -26.18 -36.69
N ALA A 384 -31.81 -27.42 -37.20
CA ALA A 384 -31.36 -27.67 -38.57
C ALA A 384 -32.39 -27.26 -39.63
N GLU A 385 -33.68 -27.26 -39.29
CA GLU A 385 -34.78 -26.92 -40.22
C GLU A 385 -34.93 -25.40 -40.44
N THR A 386 -34.73 -24.58 -39.41
CA THR A 386 -34.85 -23.11 -39.51
C THR A 386 -33.70 -22.43 -40.27
N ARG A 387 -32.54 -23.09 -40.42
CA ARG A 387 -31.39 -22.54 -41.17
C ARG A 387 -31.46 -22.74 -42.67
N ARG A 388 -32.31 -23.64 -43.16
CA ARG A 388 -32.45 -23.89 -44.60
C ARG A 388 -33.23 -22.77 -45.32
N GLY A 389 -34.12 -22.07 -44.61
CA GLY A 389 -34.93 -20.97 -45.15
C GLY A 389 -34.20 -19.60 -45.23
N LYS A 390 -33.25 -19.31 -44.35
CA LYS A 390 -32.56 -17.99 -44.31
C LYS A 390 -31.34 -17.87 -45.22
N ARG A 391 -30.91 -18.95 -45.88
CA ARG A 391 -29.71 -18.95 -46.75
C ARG A 391 -29.94 -18.38 -48.14
N VAL A 392 -31.19 -18.23 -48.56
CA VAL A 392 -31.55 -17.73 -49.90
C VAL A 392 -31.71 -16.20 -49.90
N SER A 393 -32.06 -15.58 -48.77
CA SER A 393 -32.21 -14.11 -48.67
C SER A 393 -30.90 -13.36 -48.35
N SER A 394 -29.92 -14.01 -47.71
CA SER A 394 -28.63 -13.37 -47.35
C SER A 394 -27.59 -13.33 -48.48
N LEU A 395 -27.93 -13.81 -49.68
CA LEU A 395 -27.08 -13.68 -50.88
C LEU A 395 -27.36 -12.40 -51.67
N LEU A 396 -28.48 -11.70 -51.38
CA LEU A 396 -28.93 -10.58 -52.20
C LEU A 396 -28.76 -9.20 -51.54
N PHE A 397 -28.64 -9.11 -50.21
CA PHE A 397 -28.42 -7.83 -49.54
C PHE A 397 -27.45 -8.00 -48.36
N GLY A 398 -26.24 -7.46 -48.51
CA GLY A 398 -25.20 -7.41 -47.50
C GLY A 398 -24.70 -5.97 -47.34
N ASP A 399 -25.01 -5.40 -46.18
CA ASP A 399 -24.79 -4.01 -45.83
C ASP A 399 -23.30 -3.61 -45.68
N ASN A 400 -23.02 -2.43 -46.25
CA ASN A 400 -22.01 -1.40 -45.97
C ASN A 400 -20.50 -1.67 -45.72
N GLU A 401 -19.96 -2.89 -45.70
CA GLU A 401 -18.49 -3.13 -45.72
C GLU A 401 -17.91 -3.45 -47.12
N SER A 402 -18.73 -3.35 -48.16
CA SER A 402 -18.36 -3.82 -49.51
C SER A 402 -17.49 -2.85 -50.33
N SER A 403 -17.35 -1.57 -49.95
CA SER A 403 -16.71 -0.57 -50.81
C SER A 403 -15.17 -0.69 -50.84
N HIS A 404 -14.52 -0.94 -49.69
CA HIS A 404 -13.07 -1.13 -49.62
C HIS A 404 -12.64 -2.50 -50.16
N THR A 405 -13.46 -3.53 -49.95
CA THR A 405 -13.18 -4.90 -50.40
C THR A 405 -13.36 -5.04 -51.92
N ARG A 406 -14.40 -4.43 -52.52
CA ARG A 406 -14.60 -4.42 -53.99
C ARG A 406 -13.48 -3.68 -54.72
N ARG A 407 -13.01 -2.54 -54.19
CA ARG A 407 -11.88 -1.79 -54.76
C ARG A 407 -10.59 -2.62 -54.82
N GLY A 408 -10.34 -3.47 -53.83
CA GLY A 408 -9.20 -4.38 -53.83
C GLY A 408 -9.26 -5.43 -54.93
N TYR A 409 -10.42 -6.04 -55.17
CA TYR A 409 -10.59 -7.04 -56.23
C TYR A 409 -10.51 -6.42 -57.64
N VAL A 410 -11.06 -5.22 -57.84
CA VAL A 410 -10.91 -4.48 -59.10
C VAL A 410 -9.46 -4.09 -59.34
N ALA A 411 -8.75 -3.62 -58.30
CA ALA A 411 -7.32 -3.31 -58.39
C ALA A 411 -6.47 -4.54 -58.72
N ALA A 412 -6.81 -5.71 -58.19
CA ALA A 412 -6.14 -6.97 -58.51
C ALA A 412 -6.26 -7.34 -59.99
N ALA A 413 -7.48 -7.23 -60.57
CA ALA A 413 -7.72 -7.49 -61.97
C ALA A 413 -7.01 -6.46 -62.88
N ALA A 414 -7.09 -5.18 -62.53
CA ALA A 414 -6.43 -4.10 -63.27
C ALA A 414 -4.90 -4.22 -63.24
N ALA A 415 -4.32 -4.55 -62.08
CA ALA A 415 -2.90 -4.80 -61.96
C ALA A 415 -2.45 -6.01 -62.79
N CYS A 416 -3.21 -7.10 -62.79
CA CYS A 416 -2.92 -8.27 -63.62
C CYS A 416 -2.92 -7.91 -65.12
N PHE A 417 -3.92 -7.15 -65.56
CA PHE A 417 -4.01 -6.68 -66.94
C PHE A 417 -2.83 -5.76 -67.31
N ALA A 418 -2.53 -4.77 -66.48
CA ALA A 418 -1.42 -3.84 -66.69
C ALA A 418 -0.07 -4.59 -66.74
N THR A 419 0.11 -5.59 -65.89
CA THR A 419 1.34 -6.40 -65.85
C THR A 419 1.48 -7.27 -67.09
N THR A 420 0.37 -7.82 -67.59
CA THR A 420 0.33 -8.59 -68.85
C THR A 420 0.68 -7.69 -70.04
N ALA A 421 0.11 -6.49 -70.12
CA ALA A 421 0.38 -5.52 -71.18
C ALA A 421 1.86 -5.05 -71.17
N LEU A 422 2.40 -4.75 -69.97
CA LEU A 422 3.80 -4.38 -69.80
C LEU A 422 4.73 -5.53 -70.25
N ASN A 423 4.40 -6.76 -69.88
CA ASN A 423 5.19 -7.92 -70.23
C ASN A 423 5.18 -8.23 -71.73
N HIS A 424 4.08 -7.95 -72.44
CA HIS A 424 4.03 -8.04 -73.90
C HIS A 424 5.06 -7.12 -74.58
N LEU A 425 5.41 -5.98 -73.96
CA LEU A 425 6.45 -5.09 -74.45
C LEU A 425 7.88 -5.56 -74.11
N LEU A 426 8.03 -6.35 -73.03
CA LEU A 426 9.32 -6.82 -72.52
C LEU A 426 9.79 -8.14 -73.13
N VAL A 427 8.88 -9.01 -73.57
CA VAL A 427 9.19 -10.32 -74.16
C VAL A 427 10.19 -10.29 -75.33
N PRO A 428 10.21 -9.26 -76.22
CA PRO A 428 11.22 -9.19 -77.28
C PRO A 428 12.67 -9.03 -76.76
N TYR A 429 12.83 -8.53 -75.53
CA TYR A 429 14.14 -8.15 -74.96
C TYR A 429 14.59 -9.08 -73.83
N PHE A 430 13.67 -9.80 -73.19
CA PHE A 430 13.93 -10.60 -71.99
C PHE A 430 13.40 -12.02 -72.11
N ALA A 431 14.12 -12.98 -71.53
CA ALA A 431 13.66 -14.37 -71.44
C ALA A 431 12.37 -14.51 -70.60
N LEU A 432 11.54 -15.48 -70.97
CA LEU A 432 10.26 -15.81 -70.29
C LEU A 432 10.40 -16.02 -68.77
N SER A 433 11.55 -16.53 -68.31
CA SER A 433 11.86 -16.71 -66.89
C SER A 433 11.91 -15.38 -66.10
N ASN A 434 12.34 -14.29 -66.73
CA ASN A 434 12.44 -12.97 -66.10
C ASN A 434 11.09 -12.24 -66.10
N VAL A 435 10.28 -12.47 -67.13
CA VAL A 435 8.93 -11.90 -67.30
C VAL A 435 7.96 -12.40 -66.21
N ILE A 436 8.13 -13.64 -65.74
CA ILE A 436 7.40 -14.21 -64.60
C ILE A 436 7.64 -13.43 -63.30
N MET A 437 8.84 -12.89 -63.09
CA MET A 437 9.15 -12.14 -61.86
C MET A 437 8.33 -10.86 -61.74
N VAL A 438 7.97 -10.23 -62.86
CA VAL A 438 7.13 -9.02 -62.90
C VAL A 438 5.69 -9.36 -62.47
N HIS A 439 5.18 -10.52 -62.89
CA HIS A 439 3.90 -11.07 -62.45
C HIS A 439 3.88 -11.36 -60.94
N LEU A 440 4.96 -11.94 -60.41
CA LEU A 440 5.13 -12.14 -58.97
C LEU A 440 5.13 -10.79 -58.22
N LEU A 441 5.89 -9.80 -58.69
CA LEU A 441 5.98 -8.48 -58.06
C LEU A 441 4.61 -7.79 -57.95
N ALA A 442 3.80 -7.83 -59.02
CA ALA A 442 2.46 -7.26 -59.03
C ALA A 442 1.54 -7.92 -57.99
N VAL A 443 1.61 -9.25 -57.85
CA VAL A 443 0.85 -10.01 -56.85
C VAL A 443 1.26 -9.62 -55.43
N VAL A 444 2.56 -9.43 -55.18
CA VAL A 444 3.07 -8.96 -53.88
C VAL A 444 2.57 -7.55 -53.55
N LEU A 445 2.58 -6.63 -54.51
CA LEU A 445 2.10 -5.26 -54.32
C LEU A 445 0.60 -5.21 -53.98
N ILE A 446 -0.21 -6.03 -54.66
CA ILE A 446 -1.65 -6.13 -54.39
C ILE A 446 -1.92 -6.80 -53.05
N ALA A 447 -1.19 -7.87 -52.71
CA ALA A 447 -1.31 -8.55 -51.43
C ALA A 447 -0.94 -7.63 -50.25
N THR A 448 0.13 -6.84 -50.38
CA THR A 448 0.57 -5.87 -49.36
C THR A 448 -0.42 -4.73 -49.18
N ARG A 449 -0.96 -4.18 -50.27
CA ARG A 449 -1.85 -3.02 -50.21
C ARG A 449 -3.30 -3.35 -49.86
N TYR A 450 -3.86 -4.44 -50.42
CA TYR A 450 -5.29 -4.77 -50.32
C TYR A 450 -5.60 -6.06 -49.55
N GLY A 451 -4.58 -6.79 -49.07
CA GLY A 451 -4.74 -7.95 -48.19
C GLY A 451 -4.96 -9.28 -48.92
N ARG A 452 -5.30 -10.33 -48.15
CA ARG A 452 -5.29 -11.74 -48.60
C ARG A 452 -6.21 -12.01 -49.80
N GLY A 453 -7.46 -11.55 -49.73
CA GLY A 453 -8.48 -11.86 -50.75
C GLY A 453 -8.06 -11.40 -52.15
N PRO A 454 -7.80 -10.09 -52.34
CA PRO A 454 -7.28 -9.55 -53.59
C PRO A 454 -5.94 -10.14 -54.04
N GLY A 455 -5.02 -10.43 -53.11
CA GLY A 455 -3.72 -11.06 -53.43
C GLY A 455 -3.86 -12.49 -53.97
N VAL A 456 -4.79 -13.28 -53.42
CA VAL A 456 -5.09 -14.63 -53.94
C VAL A 456 -5.70 -14.53 -55.34
N LEU A 457 -6.68 -13.64 -55.55
CA LEU A 457 -7.26 -13.44 -56.89
C LEU A 457 -6.19 -12.99 -57.90
N ALA A 458 -5.34 -12.03 -57.53
CA ALA A 458 -4.22 -11.58 -58.35
C ALA A 458 -3.28 -12.74 -58.71
N SER A 459 -2.98 -13.65 -57.77
CA SER A 459 -2.12 -14.80 -58.05
C SER A 459 -2.70 -15.76 -59.09
N PHE A 460 -3.99 -16.08 -59.00
CA PHE A 460 -4.65 -16.93 -59.98
C PHE A 460 -4.78 -16.26 -61.35
N LEU A 461 -5.18 -15.00 -61.38
CA LEU A 461 -5.28 -14.23 -62.63
C LEU A 461 -3.90 -14.07 -63.29
N SER A 462 -2.86 -13.85 -62.50
CA SER A 462 -1.48 -13.67 -62.98
C SER A 462 -0.91 -14.96 -63.57
N VAL A 463 -1.13 -16.10 -62.93
CA VAL A 463 -0.75 -17.42 -63.48
C VAL A 463 -1.54 -17.71 -64.77
N ALA A 464 -2.86 -17.50 -64.76
CA ALA A 464 -3.71 -17.78 -65.91
C ALA A 464 -3.41 -16.86 -67.11
N ALA A 465 -3.17 -15.57 -66.86
CA ALA A 465 -2.76 -14.62 -67.89
C ALA A 465 -1.37 -14.97 -68.43
N PHE A 466 -0.45 -15.40 -67.56
CA PHE A 466 0.88 -15.78 -68.00
C PHE A 466 0.85 -17.03 -68.92
N ASP A 467 0.12 -18.07 -68.53
CA ASP A 467 -0.05 -19.30 -69.32
C ASP A 467 -0.68 -19.00 -70.68
N PHE A 468 -1.79 -18.25 -70.69
CA PHE A 468 -2.56 -17.97 -71.90
C PHE A 468 -1.82 -17.09 -72.92
N PHE A 469 -1.05 -16.08 -72.48
CA PHE A 469 -0.42 -15.12 -73.40
C PHE A 469 1.03 -15.43 -73.76
N PHE A 470 1.79 -16.11 -72.91
CA PHE A 470 3.26 -16.19 -73.05
C PHE A 470 3.81 -17.60 -73.21
N VAL A 471 3.08 -18.65 -72.83
CA VAL A 471 3.55 -20.05 -72.94
C VAL A 471 3.11 -20.66 -74.27
N PRO A 472 4.02 -21.31 -75.05
CA PRO A 472 3.65 -21.97 -76.30
C PRO A 472 2.87 -23.28 -76.06
N PRO A 473 1.79 -23.57 -76.83
CA PRO A 473 1.16 -22.73 -77.85
C PRO A 473 0.38 -21.55 -77.22
N GLN A 474 0.67 -20.34 -77.70
CA GLN A 474 0.03 -19.10 -77.23
C GLN A 474 -1.48 -19.12 -77.51
N LEU A 475 -2.26 -18.41 -76.70
CA LEU A 475 -3.73 -18.36 -76.73
C LEU A 475 -4.41 -19.70 -76.43
N SER A 476 -3.72 -20.58 -75.72
CA SER A 476 -4.22 -21.90 -75.31
C SER A 476 -3.77 -22.22 -73.89
N PHE A 477 -4.59 -22.97 -73.14
CA PHE A 477 -4.22 -23.53 -71.83
C PHE A 477 -3.60 -24.94 -71.96
N ALA A 478 -3.14 -25.30 -73.16
CA ALA A 478 -2.55 -26.60 -73.44
C ALA A 478 -1.08 -26.63 -72.99
N VAL A 479 -0.83 -27.08 -71.75
CA VAL A 479 0.53 -27.21 -71.21
C VAL A 479 1.22 -28.41 -71.84
N SER A 480 2.05 -28.17 -72.84
CA SER A 480 2.81 -29.19 -73.58
C SER A 480 4.18 -29.48 -72.97
N ASP A 481 4.72 -28.55 -72.17
CA ASP A 481 6.04 -28.66 -71.55
C ASP A 481 5.95 -28.68 -70.01
N THR A 482 6.45 -29.77 -69.43
CA THR A 482 6.50 -30.00 -67.97
C THR A 482 7.32 -28.96 -67.20
N GLN A 483 8.23 -28.23 -67.87
CA GLN A 483 9.04 -27.18 -67.25
C GLN A 483 8.19 -25.98 -66.79
N TYR A 484 7.14 -25.62 -67.53
CA TYR A 484 6.25 -24.52 -67.16
C TYR A 484 5.27 -24.91 -66.06
N LEU A 485 4.84 -26.18 -66.02
CA LEU A 485 4.00 -26.71 -64.94
C LEU A 485 4.67 -26.55 -63.57
N LEU A 486 5.96 -26.90 -63.47
CA LEU A 486 6.75 -26.69 -62.25
C LEU A 486 6.81 -25.20 -61.86
N THR A 487 7.01 -24.34 -62.85
CA THR A 487 7.10 -22.89 -62.64
C THR A 487 5.78 -22.30 -62.13
N PHE A 488 4.63 -22.77 -62.61
CA PHE A 488 3.31 -22.34 -62.13
C PHE A 488 3.06 -22.76 -60.69
N ILE A 489 3.42 -24.00 -60.33
CA ILE A 489 3.27 -24.51 -58.97
C ILE A 489 4.13 -23.69 -58.00
N VAL A 490 5.39 -23.42 -58.35
CA VAL A 490 6.31 -22.63 -57.53
C VAL A 490 5.83 -21.18 -57.41
N MET A 491 5.44 -20.55 -58.53
CA MET A 491 4.93 -19.18 -58.56
C MET A 491 3.66 -19.02 -57.71
N LEU A 492 2.69 -19.91 -57.87
CA LEU A 492 1.46 -19.91 -57.08
C LEU A 492 1.76 -20.15 -55.60
N SER A 493 2.68 -21.06 -55.27
CA SER A 493 3.09 -21.33 -53.89
C SER A 493 3.74 -20.11 -53.24
N VAL A 494 4.69 -19.47 -53.92
CA VAL A 494 5.37 -18.24 -53.44
C VAL A 494 4.36 -17.11 -53.26
N ALA A 495 3.47 -16.90 -54.23
CA ALA A 495 2.41 -15.90 -54.14
C ALA A 495 1.45 -16.13 -52.96
N LEU A 496 1.04 -17.38 -52.71
CA LEU A 496 0.17 -17.74 -51.59
C LEU A 496 0.88 -17.58 -50.24
N ILE A 497 2.16 -17.96 -50.14
CA ILE A 497 2.99 -17.77 -48.94
C ILE A 497 3.12 -16.29 -48.62
N ILE A 498 3.45 -15.46 -49.61
CA ILE A 498 3.59 -14.00 -49.40
C ILE A 498 2.25 -13.38 -49.00
N SER A 499 1.15 -13.78 -49.63
CA SER A 499 -0.20 -13.35 -49.26
C SER A 499 -0.56 -13.73 -47.81
N GLN A 500 -0.17 -14.92 -47.36
CA GLN A 500 -0.39 -15.38 -45.99
C GLN A 500 0.49 -14.65 -44.96
N LEU A 501 1.78 -14.46 -45.23
CA LEU A 501 2.71 -13.72 -44.36
C LEU A 501 2.26 -12.27 -44.19
N THR A 502 1.88 -11.62 -45.30
CA THR A 502 1.38 -10.24 -45.29
C THR A 502 0.11 -10.09 -44.46
N ALA A 503 -0.85 -11.02 -44.62
CA ALA A 503 -2.08 -11.02 -43.85
C ALA A 503 -1.82 -11.20 -42.34
N ARG A 504 -0.83 -12.03 -41.99
CA ARG A 504 -0.39 -12.24 -40.61
C ARG A 504 0.28 -11.00 -40.03
N PHE A 505 1.20 -10.37 -40.75
CA PHE A 505 1.88 -9.15 -40.27
C PHE A 505 0.94 -7.97 -40.10
N ARG A 506 0.01 -7.73 -41.03
CA ARG A 506 -0.99 -6.65 -40.87
C ARG A 506 -1.88 -6.88 -39.66
N PHE A 507 -2.23 -8.14 -39.41
CA PHE A 507 -3.03 -8.54 -38.27
C PHE A 507 -2.26 -8.34 -36.94
N GLU A 508 -1.01 -8.79 -36.87
CA GLU A 508 -0.14 -8.57 -35.71
C GLU A 508 0.12 -7.07 -35.44
N ALA A 509 0.33 -6.26 -36.50
CA ALA A 509 0.52 -4.82 -36.40
C ALA A 509 -0.70 -4.09 -35.83
N THR A 510 -1.92 -4.45 -36.28
CA THR A 510 -3.15 -3.83 -35.75
C THR A 510 -3.33 -4.13 -34.26
N ILE A 511 -3.11 -5.37 -33.82
CA ILE A 511 -3.16 -5.72 -32.39
C ILE A 511 -2.10 -4.95 -31.60
N ALA A 512 -0.88 -4.84 -32.11
CA ALA A 512 0.20 -4.10 -31.44
C ALA A 512 -0.19 -2.64 -31.20
N THR A 513 -0.79 -1.96 -32.20
CA THR A 513 -1.25 -0.57 -32.06
C THR A 513 -2.36 -0.40 -31.01
N TYR A 514 -3.32 -1.34 -30.93
CA TYR A 514 -4.36 -1.28 -29.89
C TYR A 514 -3.78 -1.47 -28.48
N ARG A 515 -2.82 -2.38 -28.32
CA ARG A 515 -2.09 -2.57 -27.05
C ARG A 515 -1.29 -1.33 -26.66
N GLU A 516 -0.58 -0.73 -27.61
CA GLU A 516 0.21 0.48 -27.37
C GLU A 516 -0.67 1.64 -26.88
N ARG A 517 -1.81 1.89 -27.53
CA ARG A 517 -2.75 2.96 -27.13
C ARG A 517 -3.25 2.78 -25.69
N ARG A 518 -3.58 1.55 -25.30
CA ARG A 518 -4.04 1.23 -23.94
C ARG A 518 -2.95 1.47 -22.90
N THR A 519 -1.75 0.95 -23.15
CA THR A 519 -0.63 1.12 -22.22
C THR A 519 -0.25 2.58 -22.07
N ARG A 520 -0.25 3.35 -23.17
CA ARG A 520 0.01 4.79 -23.14
C ARG A 520 -1.05 5.54 -22.32
N ALA A 521 -2.33 5.25 -22.52
CA ALA A 521 -3.41 5.91 -21.75
C ALA A 521 -3.29 5.66 -20.23
N LEU A 522 -2.98 4.42 -19.81
CA LEU A 522 -2.75 4.09 -18.40
C LEU A 522 -1.49 4.74 -17.83
N TYR A 523 -0.42 4.79 -18.62
CA TYR A 523 0.83 5.44 -18.21
C TYR A 523 0.63 6.95 -18.02
N ASP A 524 -0.05 7.61 -18.95
CA ASP A 524 -0.31 9.05 -18.88
C ASP A 524 -1.19 9.40 -17.67
N LEU A 525 -2.26 8.64 -17.44
CA LEU A 525 -3.11 8.80 -16.25
C LEU A 525 -2.30 8.61 -14.96
N GLY A 526 -1.56 7.50 -14.86
CA GLY A 526 -0.75 7.20 -13.67
C GLY A 526 0.31 8.26 -13.38
N ARG A 527 0.96 8.81 -14.41
CA ARG A 527 1.97 9.86 -14.28
C ARG A 527 1.38 11.18 -13.77
N GLU A 528 0.23 11.58 -14.27
CA GLU A 528 -0.43 12.83 -13.84
C GLU A 528 -1.00 12.71 -12.43
N LEU A 529 -1.64 11.59 -12.11
CA LEU A 529 -2.08 11.28 -10.75
C LEU A 529 -0.91 11.23 -9.76
N ALA A 530 0.25 10.73 -10.18
CA ALA A 530 1.44 10.70 -9.34
C ALA A 530 1.91 12.11 -8.92
N GLY A 531 1.77 13.11 -9.80
CA GLY A 531 2.14 14.50 -9.53
C GLY A 531 1.09 15.35 -8.81
N ALA A 532 -0.15 14.87 -8.68
CA ALA A 532 -1.22 15.62 -8.03
C ALA A 532 -1.05 15.68 -6.50
N LEU A 533 -1.13 16.88 -5.94
CA LEU A 533 -0.95 17.15 -4.50
C LEU A 533 -2.28 17.36 -3.76
N THR A 534 -3.38 17.62 -4.48
CA THR A 534 -4.69 17.87 -3.89
C THR A 534 -5.76 16.94 -4.48
N ALA A 535 -6.82 16.70 -3.72
CA ALA A 535 -7.96 15.90 -4.18
C ALA A 535 -8.60 16.52 -5.44
N SER A 536 -8.72 17.85 -5.51
CA SER A 536 -9.27 18.56 -6.67
C SER A 536 -8.46 18.31 -7.95
N GLN A 537 -7.12 18.34 -7.87
CA GLN A 537 -6.26 18.04 -9.02
C GLN A 537 -6.43 16.60 -9.52
N ILE A 538 -6.60 15.65 -8.59
CA ILE A 538 -6.86 14.24 -8.93
C ILE A 538 -8.19 14.11 -9.67
N ILE A 539 -9.23 14.81 -9.21
CA ILE A 539 -10.57 14.78 -9.81
C ILE A 539 -10.54 15.36 -11.22
N GLU A 540 -9.95 16.54 -11.40
CA GLU A 540 -9.82 17.20 -12.71
C GLU A 540 -9.04 16.32 -13.71
N THR A 541 -7.93 15.75 -13.26
CA THR A 541 -7.12 14.83 -14.08
C THR A 541 -7.89 13.57 -14.46
N ALA A 542 -8.59 12.97 -13.49
CA ALA A 542 -9.39 11.77 -13.72
C ALA A 542 -10.49 12.02 -14.76
N VAL A 543 -11.27 13.09 -14.61
CA VAL A 543 -12.35 13.44 -15.55
C VAL A 543 -11.78 13.75 -16.93
N GLY A 544 -10.79 14.64 -17.02
CA GLY A 544 -10.20 15.05 -18.30
C GLY A 544 -9.54 13.91 -19.10
N ARG A 545 -9.11 12.83 -18.44
CA ARG A 545 -8.53 11.65 -19.09
C ARG A 545 -9.55 10.55 -19.37
N LEU A 546 -10.53 10.34 -18.50
CA LEU A 546 -11.52 9.28 -18.65
C LEU A 546 -12.58 9.61 -19.72
N GLU A 547 -12.99 10.88 -19.84
CA GLU A 547 -13.99 11.29 -20.84
C GLU A 547 -13.58 10.95 -22.29
N PRO A 548 -12.39 11.37 -22.79
CA PRO A 548 -11.97 11.04 -24.15
C PRO A 548 -11.63 9.55 -24.32
N LEU A 549 -11.22 8.86 -23.24
CA LEU A 549 -10.87 7.44 -23.29
C LEU A 549 -12.09 6.55 -23.46
N PHE A 550 -13.19 6.86 -22.76
CA PHE A 550 -14.42 6.07 -22.76
C PHE A 550 -15.54 6.65 -23.63
N ARG A 551 -15.36 7.86 -24.20
CA ARG A 551 -16.42 8.59 -24.92
C ARG A 551 -17.71 8.64 -24.10
N ALA A 552 -17.53 9.02 -22.85
CA ALA A 552 -18.56 9.03 -21.83
C ALA A 552 -18.38 10.27 -20.98
N ARG A 553 -19.47 10.86 -20.49
CA ARG A 553 -19.40 11.90 -19.47
C ARG A 553 -19.05 11.24 -18.14
N VAL A 554 -18.11 11.81 -17.40
CA VAL A 554 -17.58 11.21 -16.17
C VAL A 554 -17.85 12.13 -14.99
N MET A 555 -18.42 11.57 -13.93
CA MET A 555 -18.62 12.25 -12.65
C MET A 555 -17.94 11.49 -11.52
N LEU A 556 -17.32 12.22 -10.60
CA LEU A 556 -16.72 11.65 -9.39
C LEU A 556 -17.50 12.12 -8.17
N PHE A 557 -17.79 11.17 -7.28
CA PHE A 557 -18.42 11.40 -5.98
C PHE A 557 -17.39 11.13 -4.88
N ILE A 558 -17.23 12.07 -3.95
CA ILE A 558 -16.29 11.96 -2.83
C ILE A 558 -17.05 12.06 -1.51
N PRO A 559 -16.72 11.22 -0.51
CA PRO A 559 -17.34 11.27 0.81
C PRO A 559 -16.92 12.52 1.59
N ASN A 560 -17.86 13.11 2.32
CA ASN A 560 -17.56 14.10 3.35
C ASN A 560 -17.09 13.42 4.66
N SER A 561 -16.91 14.21 5.73
CA SER A 561 -16.53 13.70 7.06
C SER A 561 -17.58 12.77 7.70
N GLU A 562 -18.80 12.72 7.18
CA GLU A 562 -19.91 11.86 7.63
C GLU A 562 -20.19 10.71 6.66
N ASP A 563 -19.24 10.39 5.77
CA ASP A 563 -19.34 9.35 4.72
C ASP A 563 -20.51 9.54 3.73
N GLN A 564 -21.06 10.75 3.65
CA GLN A 564 -22.05 11.11 2.62
C GLN A 564 -21.34 11.59 1.36
N LEU A 565 -21.63 10.92 0.25
CA LEU A 565 -21.08 11.29 -1.06
C LEU A 565 -21.67 12.62 -1.55
N ARG A 566 -20.78 13.47 -2.05
CA ARG A 566 -21.14 14.66 -2.84
C ARG A 566 -20.47 14.59 -4.20
N ALA A 567 -21.19 15.02 -5.22
CA ALA A 567 -20.61 15.18 -6.56
C ALA A 567 -19.51 16.24 -6.48
N ALA A 568 -18.30 15.87 -6.88
CA ALA A 568 -17.15 16.77 -6.92
C ALA A 568 -17.07 17.56 -8.24
N THR A 569 -17.92 17.23 -9.22
CA THR A 569 -18.04 17.91 -10.51
C THR A 569 -19.47 18.36 -10.79
N GLU A 570 -19.65 19.57 -11.33
CA GLU A 570 -20.97 20.20 -11.58
C GLU A 570 -21.69 19.71 -12.87
N ALA A 571 -21.29 18.57 -13.43
CA ALA A 571 -21.69 18.17 -14.77
C ALA A 571 -23.06 17.44 -14.85
N GLY A 572 -24.17 18.19 -14.72
CA GLY A 572 -25.50 17.78 -15.19
C GLY A 572 -26.23 16.75 -14.32
N SER A 573 -27.50 17.02 -14.03
CA SER A 573 -28.39 16.32 -13.09
C SER A 573 -28.75 14.85 -13.40
N ASP A 574 -28.00 14.15 -14.25
CA ASP A 574 -28.39 12.84 -14.78
C ASP A 574 -27.79 11.65 -14.00
N ALA A 575 -26.80 11.88 -13.12
CA ALA A 575 -26.31 10.85 -12.21
C ALA A 575 -27.01 10.93 -10.85
N ASP A 576 -27.66 9.84 -10.48
CA ASP A 576 -28.30 9.64 -9.18
C ASP A 576 -27.26 9.45 -8.05
N THR A 577 -27.20 10.42 -7.14
CA THR A 577 -26.35 10.39 -5.94
C THR A 577 -26.73 9.25 -4.99
N GLY A 578 -28.00 8.83 -4.96
CA GLY A 578 -28.46 7.71 -4.14
C GLY A 578 -27.88 6.38 -4.60
N VAL A 579 -27.76 6.18 -5.91
CA VAL A 579 -27.07 5.00 -6.48
C VAL A 579 -25.58 5.07 -6.20
N ALA A 580 -24.96 6.25 -6.31
CA ALA A 580 -23.57 6.41 -5.93
C ALA A 580 -23.33 6.06 -4.45
N GLN A 581 -24.19 6.52 -3.53
CA GLN A 581 -24.08 6.19 -2.11
C GLN A 581 -24.22 4.69 -1.88
N TRP A 582 -25.21 4.04 -2.52
CA TRP A 582 -25.37 2.59 -2.42
C TRP A 582 -24.11 1.83 -2.87
N VAL A 583 -23.47 2.27 -3.96
CA VAL A 583 -22.22 1.68 -4.49
C VAL A 583 -21.05 1.87 -3.52
N PHE A 584 -20.99 3.01 -2.83
CA PHE A 584 -19.98 3.28 -1.81
C PHE A 584 -20.17 2.39 -0.58
N ASP A 585 -21.41 2.24 -0.11
CA ASP A 585 -21.72 1.44 1.08
C ASP A 585 -21.55 -0.07 0.83
N ASN A 586 -21.98 -0.55 -0.34
CA ASN A 586 -22.00 -1.98 -0.68
C ASN A 586 -20.74 -2.44 -1.41
N LEU A 587 -19.86 -1.50 -1.77
CA LEU A 587 -18.62 -1.74 -2.49
C LEU A 587 -18.83 -2.45 -3.84
N GLN A 588 -20.01 -2.42 -4.46
CA GLN A 588 -20.31 -3.15 -5.69
C GLN A 588 -20.67 -2.21 -6.84
N PRO A 589 -20.20 -2.43 -8.08
CA PRO A 589 -20.65 -1.66 -9.23
C PRO A 589 -22.17 -1.79 -9.43
N ALA A 590 -22.81 -0.69 -9.82
CA ALA A 590 -24.25 -0.64 -10.06
C ALA A 590 -24.57 0.20 -11.30
N GLY A 591 -25.83 0.12 -11.76
CA GLY A 591 -26.31 0.87 -12.90
C GLY A 591 -26.13 0.15 -14.23
N LEU A 592 -25.94 0.94 -15.28
CA LEU A 592 -25.95 0.51 -16.67
C LEU A 592 -25.02 -0.72 -16.92
N GLY A 593 -25.60 -1.84 -17.36
CA GLY A 593 -24.85 -3.07 -17.71
C GLY A 593 -24.49 -3.99 -16.55
N THR A 594 -24.91 -3.68 -15.32
CA THR A 594 -24.68 -4.52 -14.13
C THR A 594 -25.94 -5.34 -13.77
N ASN A 595 -25.82 -6.26 -12.80
CA ASN A 595 -26.99 -6.98 -12.24
C ASN A 595 -27.74 -6.14 -11.19
N THR A 596 -27.19 -4.98 -10.82
CA THR A 596 -27.61 -4.21 -9.65
C THR A 596 -28.08 -2.84 -10.11
N LEU A 597 -29.37 -2.55 -9.94
CA LEU A 597 -30.00 -1.31 -10.43
C LEU A 597 -29.78 -1.08 -11.94
N PRO A 598 -30.05 -2.08 -12.82
CA PRO A 598 -29.72 -2.02 -14.26
C PRO A 598 -30.50 -0.97 -15.05
N SER A 599 -31.56 -0.40 -14.47
CA SER A 599 -32.42 0.62 -15.07
C SER A 599 -31.81 2.01 -15.08
N ASN A 600 -30.69 2.24 -14.37
CA ASN A 600 -30.00 3.52 -14.38
C ASN A 600 -29.18 3.69 -15.67
N ALA A 601 -29.16 4.90 -16.22
CA ALA A 601 -28.45 5.25 -17.45
C ALA A 601 -26.92 5.35 -17.26
N ALA A 602 -26.45 5.54 -16.03
CA ALA A 602 -25.03 5.63 -15.71
C ALA A 602 -24.49 4.30 -15.15
N LEU A 603 -23.22 3.99 -15.43
CA LEU A 603 -22.45 2.92 -14.78
C LEU A 603 -21.67 3.51 -13.60
N TYR A 604 -21.88 2.97 -12.41
CA TYR A 604 -21.22 3.40 -11.18
C TYR A 604 -20.17 2.38 -10.75
N VAL A 605 -18.95 2.84 -10.47
CA VAL A 605 -17.81 2.01 -10.07
C VAL A 605 -17.17 2.57 -8.80
N PRO A 606 -17.00 1.76 -7.75
CA PRO A 606 -16.39 2.21 -6.50
C PRO A 606 -14.87 2.44 -6.66
N LEU A 607 -14.37 3.54 -6.09
CA LEU A 607 -12.95 3.85 -5.98
C LEU A 607 -12.36 3.14 -4.76
N ARG A 608 -12.05 1.85 -4.92
CA ARG A 608 -11.53 1.02 -3.83
C ARG A 608 -10.02 1.22 -3.66
N ALA A 609 -9.61 1.75 -2.52
CA ALA A 609 -8.22 1.78 -2.08
C ALA A 609 -7.98 0.70 -1.00
N PRO A 610 -6.73 0.33 -0.68
CA PRO A 610 -6.41 -0.73 0.28
C PRO A 610 -7.11 -0.61 1.64
N MET A 611 -7.25 0.60 2.19
CA MET A 611 -7.84 0.79 3.53
C MET A 611 -9.34 1.08 3.49
N ARG A 612 -9.78 1.95 2.58
CA ARG A 612 -11.21 2.28 2.42
C ARG A 612 -11.55 2.73 1.02
N THR A 613 -12.84 2.72 0.69
CA THR A 613 -13.33 3.36 -0.53
C THR A 613 -13.21 4.87 -0.41
N ARG A 614 -12.65 5.52 -1.43
CA ARG A 614 -12.39 6.96 -1.44
C ARG A 614 -13.39 7.77 -2.27
N GLY A 615 -14.35 7.09 -2.89
CA GLY A 615 -15.39 7.71 -3.70
C GLY A 615 -16.00 6.74 -4.70
N VAL A 616 -16.76 7.28 -5.65
CA VAL A 616 -17.42 6.53 -6.72
C VAL A 616 -17.28 7.28 -8.03
N ILE A 617 -16.97 6.58 -9.12
CA ILE A 617 -17.03 7.13 -10.48
C ILE A 617 -18.39 6.75 -11.08
N ALA A 618 -19.08 7.71 -11.70
CA ALA A 618 -20.22 7.47 -12.57
C ALA A 618 -19.82 7.78 -14.02
N LEU A 619 -20.08 6.85 -14.94
CA LEU A 619 -19.89 7.03 -16.38
C LEU A 619 -21.23 7.01 -17.10
N LEU A 620 -21.50 8.04 -17.89
CA LEU A 620 -22.65 8.14 -18.78
C LEU A 620 -22.15 8.04 -20.22
N PRO A 621 -22.19 6.83 -20.84
CA PRO A 621 -21.67 6.64 -22.19
C PRO A 621 -22.56 7.32 -23.24
N GLU A 622 -21.93 7.93 -24.25
CA GLU A 622 -22.66 8.51 -25.40
C GLU A 622 -23.21 7.42 -26.33
N GLU A 623 -22.50 6.29 -26.47
CA GLU A 623 -22.92 5.11 -27.21
C GLU A 623 -23.01 3.89 -26.27
N THR A 624 -24.23 3.37 -26.06
CA THR A 624 -24.49 2.31 -25.07
C THR A 624 -23.72 1.03 -25.35
N ILE A 625 -23.45 0.68 -26.61
CA ILE A 625 -22.92 -0.65 -27.01
C ILE A 625 -21.40 -0.79 -26.72
N GLN A 626 -20.62 0.29 -26.76
CA GLN A 626 -19.16 0.22 -26.61
C GLN A 626 -18.69 0.13 -25.15
N ALA A 627 -19.48 0.66 -24.21
CA ALA A 627 -19.16 0.69 -22.78
C ALA A 627 -19.14 -0.71 -22.11
N PHE A 628 -19.80 -1.72 -22.72
CA PHE A 628 -19.95 -3.06 -22.13
C PHE A 628 -18.92 -4.09 -22.63
N LEU A 629 -17.89 -3.66 -23.36
CA LEU A 629 -16.80 -4.57 -23.71
C LEU A 629 -16.02 -4.91 -22.43
N PRO A 630 -15.78 -6.20 -22.09
CA PRO A 630 -15.06 -6.56 -20.86
C PRO A 630 -13.65 -5.98 -20.80
N GLU A 631 -13.03 -5.73 -21.95
CA GLU A 631 -11.73 -5.07 -22.03
C GLU A 631 -11.81 -3.61 -21.55
N GLN A 632 -12.90 -2.91 -21.88
CA GLN A 632 -13.16 -1.54 -21.43
C GLN A 632 -13.53 -1.51 -19.94
N GLN A 633 -14.32 -2.48 -19.47
CA GLN A 633 -14.62 -2.62 -18.03
C GLN A 633 -13.35 -2.87 -17.21
N ARG A 634 -12.47 -3.79 -17.63
CA ARG A 634 -11.18 -4.02 -16.94
C ARG A 634 -10.28 -2.79 -16.97
N LEU A 635 -10.28 -2.04 -18.08
CA LEU A 635 -9.53 -0.80 -18.19
C LEU A 635 -10.06 0.24 -17.20
N LEU A 636 -11.39 0.38 -17.12
CA LEU A 636 -12.06 1.27 -16.18
C LEU A 636 -11.78 0.90 -14.72
N GLU A 637 -11.86 -0.38 -14.37
CA GLU A 637 -11.50 -0.89 -13.03
C GLU A 637 -10.04 -0.56 -12.68
N THR A 638 -9.13 -0.69 -13.66
CA THR A 638 -7.71 -0.33 -13.47
C THR A 638 -7.55 1.17 -13.23
N CYS A 639 -8.23 2.02 -14.00
CA CYS A 639 -8.23 3.46 -13.79
C CYS A 639 -8.83 3.84 -12.43
N ALA A 640 -9.96 3.24 -12.06
CA ALA A 640 -10.62 3.45 -10.77
C ALA A 640 -9.70 3.12 -9.60
N ALA A 641 -8.96 2.00 -9.68
CA ALA A 641 -7.97 1.63 -8.66
C ALA A 641 -6.82 2.66 -8.56
N GLN A 642 -6.30 3.16 -9.68
CA GLN A 642 -5.25 4.19 -9.68
C GLN A 642 -5.73 5.52 -9.08
N ILE A 643 -6.95 5.94 -9.40
CA ILE A 643 -7.57 7.15 -8.85
C ILE A 643 -7.80 6.99 -7.34
N ALA A 644 -8.32 5.83 -6.92
CA ALA A 644 -8.54 5.52 -5.51
C ALA A 644 -7.24 5.59 -4.69
N LEU A 645 -6.16 5.02 -5.22
CA LEU A 645 -4.84 5.06 -4.58
C LEU A 645 -4.28 6.49 -4.48
N ALA A 646 -4.47 7.31 -5.53
CA ALA A 646 -4.05 8.70 -5.52
C ALA A 646 -4.81 9.52 -4.47
N LEU A 647 -6.14 9.35 -4.38
CA LEU A 647 -6.99 10.02 -3.38
C LEU A 647 -6.61 9.60 -1.95
N GLU A 648 -6.34 8.31 -1.74
CA GLU A 648 -5.90 7.81 -0.44
C GLU A 648 -4.54 8.38 -0.04
N ARG A 649 -3.59 8.46 -0.96
CA ARG A 649 -2.27 9.06 -0.72
C ARG A 649 -2.41 10.51 -0.26
N VAL A 650 -3.15 11.34 -1.00
CA VAL A 650 -3.33 12.77 -0.64
C VAL A 650 -3.97 12.91 0.73
N HIS A 651 -5.01 12.12 1.02
CA HIS A 651 -5.64 12.14 2.34
C HIS A 651 -4.68 11.80 3.48
N TYR A 652 -3.80 10.79 3.32
CA TYR A 652 -2.82 10.47 4.36
C TYR A 652 -1.75 11.53 4.52
N VAL A 653 -1.39 12.23 3.44
CA VAL A 653 -0.49 13.39 3.52
C VAL A 653 -1.13 14.51 4.35
N GLU A 654 -2.42 14.81 4.11
CA GLU A 654 -3.19 15.79 4.90
C GLU A 654 -3.26 15.40 6.38
N VAL A 655 -3.65 14.15 6.68
CA VAL A 655 -3.73 13.64 8.06
C VAL A 655 -2.37 13.69 8.77
N ALA A 656 -1.28 13.35 8.07
CA ALA A 656 0.06 13.41 8.64
C ALA A 656 0.49 14.86 8.94
N GLN A 657 0.17 15.80 8.06
CA GLN A 657 0.46 17.22 8.26
C GLN A 657 -0.31 17.77 9.48
N ASP A 658 -1.59 17.45 9.61
CA ASP A 658 -2.41 17.86 10.76
C ASP A 658 -1.89 17.25 12.07
N ALA A 659 -1.47 15.98 12.04
CA ALA A 659 -0.89 15.31 13.21
C ALA A 659 0.43 15.95 13.66
N ILE A 660 1.28 16.37 12.71
CA ILE A 660 2.53 17.08 13.01
C ILE A 660 2.23 18.42 13.70
N VAL A 661 1.31 19.22 13.15
CA VAL A 661 0.91 20.51 13.73
C VAL A 661 0.33 20.33 15.13
N ALA A 662 -0.52 19.32 15.33
CA ALA A 662 -1.08 19.02 16.65
C ALA A 662 0.00 18.59 17.66
N MET A 663 0.96 17.77 17.23
CA MET A 663 2.06 17.31 18.08
C MET A 663 3.00 18.45 18.48
N GLU A 664 3.32 19.37 17.56
CA GLU A 664 4.11 20.57 17.87
C GLU A 664 3.40 21.45 18.89
N SER A 665 2.09 21.65 18.74
CA SER A 665 1.26 22.39 19.68
C SER A 665 1.29 21.77 21.10
N GLU A 666 1.10 20.46 21.21
CA GLU A 666 1.19 19.74 22.49
C GLU A 666 2.60 19.78 23.10
N ARG A 667 3.65 19.66 22.28
CA ARG A 667 5.04 19.76 22.75
C ARG A 667 5.34 21.15 23.32
N LEU A 668 4.87 22.21 22.66
CA LEU A 668 5.01 23.59 23.14
C LEU A 668 4.26 23.77 24.46
N ARG A 669 3.02 23.29 24.54
CA ARG A 669 2.19 23.34 25.75
C ARG A 669 2.89 22.67 26.94
N ASN A 670 3.40 21.45 26.76
CA ASN A 670 4.07 20.70 27.83
C ASN A 670 5.40 21.35 28.26
N SER A 671 6.16 21.90 27.30
CA SER A 671 7.40 22.64 27.61
C SER A 671 7.13 23.88 28.46
N VAL A 672 6.08 24.65 28.13
CA VAL A 672 5.66 25.83 28.91
C VAL A 672 5.26 25.39 30.33
N LEU A 673 4.43 24.35 30.48
CA LEU A 673 4.00 23.86 31.79
C LEU A 673 5.17 23.39 32.67
N SER A 674 6.18 22.75 32.07
CA SER A 674 7.37 22.28 32.80
C SER A 674 8.21 23.44 33.36
N VAL A 675 8.46 24.48 32.55
CA VAL A 675 9.22 25.67 32.98
C VAL A 675 8.47 26.42 34.08
N VAL A 676 7.15 26.62 33.91
CA VAL A 676 6.30 27.26 34.92
C VAL A 676 6.34 26.52 36.25
N SER A 677 6.25 25.19 36.22
CA SER A 677 6.27 24.36 37.43
C SER A 677 7.59 24.49 38.21
N HIS A 678 8.71 24.58 37.50
CA HIS A 678 10.03 24.76 38.11
C HIS A 678 10.18 26.15 38.75
N ASP A 679 9.79 27.20 38.02
CA ASP A 679 9.98 28.58 38.43
C ASP A 679 9.03 29.03 39.54
N LEU A 680 7.90 28.34 39.73
CA LEU A 680 7.01 28.52 40.88
C LEU A 680 7.47 27.72 42.12
N ARG A 681 8.14 26.57 41.94
CA ARG A 681 8.60 25.73 43.06
C ARG A 681 9.73 26.38 43.85
N THR A 682 10.64 27.06 43.16
CA THR A 682 11.78 27.74 43.79
C THR A 682 11.34 28.80 44.82
N PRO A 683 10.49 29.80 44.49
CA PRO A 683 10.01 30.79 45.45
C PRO A 683 9.11 30.20 46.55
N LEU A 684 8.37 29.14 46.24
CA LEU A 684 7.56 28.46 47.25
C LEU A 684 8.44 27.77 48.30
N THR A 685 9.55 27.17 47.87
CA THR A 685 10.49 26.47 48.76
C THR A 685 11.22 27.46 49.68
N THR A 686 11.61 28.63 49.14
CA THR A 686 12.23 29.70 49.94
C THR A 686 11.25 30.29 50.94
N MET A 687 10.00 30.58 50.54
CA MET A 687 8.96 31.03 51.46
C MET A 687 8.68 30.02 52.58
N LEU A 688 8.59 28.72 52.26
CA LEU A 688 8.42 27.67 53.26
C LEU A 688 9.60 27.59 54.24
N GLY A 689 10.84 27.73 53.76
CA GLY A 689 12.03 27.78 54.59
C GLY A 689 12.03 28.98 55.54
N LEU A 690 11.72 30.17 55.02
CA LEU A 690 11.62 31.40 55.80
C LEU A 690 10.46 31.36 56.82
N ALA A 691 9.31 30.79 56.44
CA ALA A 691 8.17 30.61 57.34
C ALA A 691 8.49 29.63 58.49
N ASN A 692 9.23 28.55 58.22
CA ASN A 692 9.71 27.63 59.24
C ASN A 692 10.70 28.30 60.21
N LEU A 693 11.55 29.19 59.71
CA LEU A 693 12.44 30.00 60.56
C LEU A 693 11.61 30.88 61.50
N LEU A 694 10.60 31.61 61.00
CA LEU A 694 9.70 32.43 61.84
C LEU A 694 8.99 31.65 62.95
N ASN A 695 8.69 30.37 62.73
CA ASN A 695 8.05 29.50 63.72
C ASN A 695 9.02 28.94 64.78
N SER A 696 10.32 29.24 64.71
CA SER A 696 11.31 28.76 65.67
C SER A 696 11.35 29.67 66.93
N PRO A 697 11.33 29.10 68.15
CA PRO A 697 11.09 29.84 69.41
C PRO A 697 12.25 30.75 69.89
N SER A 698 13.28 30.98 69.09
CA SER A 698 14.53 31.66 69.50
C SER A 698 14.99 32.80 68.58
N LEU A 699 14.13 33.31 67.69
CA LEU A 699 14.48 34.43 66.80
C LEU A 699 14.22 35.81 67.44
N PRO A 700 15.24 36.70 67.49
CA PRO A 700 15.08 38.09 67.91
C PRO A 700 14.03 38.85 67.10
N GLN A 701 13.36 39.82 67.72
CA GLN A 701 12.23 40.55 67.13
C GLN A 701 12.63 41.36 65.86
N GLU A 702 13.87 41.85 65.77
CA GLU A 702 14.41 42.48 64.55
C GLU A 702 14.54 41.49 63.38
N GLN A 703 15.02 40.27 63.65
CA GLN A 703 15.16 39.24 62.61
C GLN A 703 13.81 38.67 62.17
N GLN A 704 12.79 38.68 63.04
CA GLN A 704 11.42 38.31 62.66
C GLN A 704 10.85 39.27 61.61
N ALA A 705 11.09 40.58 61.76
CA ALA A 705 10.65 41.57 60.78
C ALA A 705 11.34 41.37 59.42
N GLU A 706 12.66 41.10 59.41
CA GLU A 706 13.41 40.82 58.18
C GLU A 706 12.95 39.55 57.45
N VAL A 707 12.67 38.47 58.18
CA VAL A 707 12.19 37.22 57.58
C VAL A 707 10.75 37.37 57.06
N ALA A 708 9.89 38.09 57.79
CA ALA A 708 8.53 38.40 57.32
C ALA A 708 8.54 39.26 56.05
N GLN A 709 9.43 40.25 55.99
CA GLN A 709 9.64 41.09 54.80
C GLN A 709 10.11 40.24 53.61
N SER A 710 11.05 39.31 53.84
CA SER A 710 11.56 38.42 52.79
C SER A 710 10.48 37.47 52.22
N ILE A 711 9.56 36.99 53.06
CA ILE A 711 8.41 36.19 52.60
C ILE A 711 7.47 37.06 51.77
N GLN A 712 7.19 38.30 52.21
CA GLN A 712 6.34 39.23 51.48
C GLN A 712 6.92 39.55 50.09
N ASP A 713 8.23 39.80 50.01
CA ASP A 713 8.93 40.09 48.76
C ASP A 713 8.86 38.90 47.79
N GLU A 714 9.07 37.68 48.28
CA GLU A 714 9.00 36.47 47.46
C GLU A 714 7.55 36.14 47.02
N ALA A 715 6.55 36.43 47.85
CA ALA A 715 5.13 36.31 47.49
C ALA A 715 4.72 37.32 46.41
N LEU A 716 5.13 38.59 46.54
CA LEU A 716 4.91 39.62 45.53
C LEU A 716 5.58 39.25 44.20
N ARG A 717 6.78 38.68 44.27
CA ARG A 717 7.50 38.19 43.09
C ARG A 717 6.78 37.03 42.42
N MET A 718 6.30 36.05 43.18
CA MET A 718 5.51 34.93 42.66
C MET A 718 4.21 35.42 41.99
N ASN A 719 3.55 36.43 42.59
CA ASN A 719 2.35 37.02 42.00
C ASN A 719 2.64 37.70 40.65
N LYS A 720 3.75 38.45 40.53
CA LYS A 720 4.21 39.05 39.26
C LYS A 720 4.49 37.97 38.20
N LEU A 721 5.06 36.84 38.62
CA LEU A 721 5.31 35.65 37.78
C LEU A 721 4.01 35.05 37.22
N VAL A 722 3.04 34.77 38.10
CA VAL A 722 1.73 34.21 37.73
C VAL A 722 0.97 35.16 36.80
N THR A 723 0.99 36.46 37.11
CA THR A 723 0.34 37.49 36.30
C THR A 723 0.91 37.49 34.87
N ASN A 724 2.24 37.58 34.73
CA ASN A 724 2.91 37.53 33.42
C ASN A 724 2.61 36.25 32.62
N LEU A 725 2.44 35.10 33.30
CA LEU A 725 2.06 33.84 32.64
C LEU A 725 0.62 33.86 32.15
N LEU A 726 -0.32 34.34 32.97
CA LEU A 726 -1.72 34.48 32.57
C LEU A 726 -1.87 35.45 31.40
N ASP A 727 -1.09 36.52 31.38
CA ASP A 727 -1.12 37.49 30.31
C ASP A 727 -0.53 36.93 29.01
N MET A 728 0.54 36.14 29.10
CA MET A 728 1.06 35.41 27.96
C MET A 728 0.03 34.40 27.42
N ALA A 729 -0.63 33.64 28.29
CA ALA A 729 -1.65 32.68 27.89
C ALA A 729 -2.84 33.36 27.19
N ARG A 730 -3.29 34.50 27.71
CA ARG A 730 -4.36 35.32 27.09
C ARG A 730 -3.94 35.82 25.71
N LEU A 731 -2.74 36.41 25.59
CA LEU A 731 -2.21 36.93 24.33
C LEU A 731 -2.03 35.82 23.25
N GLN A 732 -1.71 34.59 23.64
CA GLN A 732 -1.61 33.46 22.71
C GLN A 732 -2.96 32.92 22.22
N SER A 733 -4.03 33.07 23.00
CA SER A 733 -5.38 32.66 22.60
C SER A 733 -6.09 33.64 21.66
N GLY A 734 -5.43 34.75 21.28
CA GLY A 734 -6.00 35.86 20.51
C GLY A 734 -6.81 36.79 21.41
N VAL A 735 -6.25 37.96 21.73
CA VAL A 735 -6.92 38.96 22.59
C VAL A 735 -7.66 39.96 21.71
N LYS A 736 -8.93 40.22 22.06
CA LYS A 736 -9.67 41.35 21.51
C LYS A 736 -9.15 42.65 22.15
N LEU A 737 -8.43 43.46 21.38
CA LEU A 737 -7.89 44.75 21.84
C LEU A 737 -9.00 45.78 22.01
N ASN A 738 -8.98 46.55 23.10
CA ASN A 738 -9.86 47.71 23.27
C ASN A 738 -9.12 48.96 22.79
N LYS A 739 -9.05 49.15 21.47
CA LYS A 739 -8.34 50.29 20.89
C LYS A 739 -9.19 51.56 20.93
N GLU A 740 -8.61 52.63 21.43
CA GLU A 740 -9.23 53.95 21.48
C GLU A 740 -8.25 55.01 20.97
N TRP A 741 -8.76 56.13 20.45
CA TRP A 741 -7.96 57.26 20.00
C TRP A 741 -7.48 58.06 21.20
N GLN A 742 -6.20 57.98 21.51
CA GLN A 742 -5.62 58.59 22.70
C GLN A 742 -4.28 59.29 22.40
N LEU A 743 -3.95 60.30 23.21
CA LEU A 743 -2.66 60.98 23.16
C LEU A 743 -1.58 60.09 23.79
N LEU A 744 -0.41 60.00 23.16
CA LEU A 744 0.70 59.20 23.69
C LEU A 744 1.20 59.76 25.04
N ASP A 745 1.11 61.08 25.24
CA ASP A 745 1.56 61.77 26.45
C ASP A 745 0.91 61.26 27.74
N GLU A 746 -0.38 60.88 27.67
CA GLU A 746 -1.13 60.39 28.83
C GLU A 746 -0.60 59.05 29.32
N VAL A 747 -0.36 58.14 28.37
CA VAL A 747 0.12 56.78 28.65
C VAL A 747 1.60 56.77 29.01
N VAL A 748 2.41 57.62 28.39
CA VAL A 748 3.80 57.86 28.82
C VAL A 748 3.84 58.41 30.24
N GLY A 749 3.01 59.42 30.55
CA GLY A 749 2.92 60.00 31.88
C GLY A 749 2.50 58.96 32.94
N SER A 750 1.54 58.09 32.61
CA SER A 750 1.11 57.00 33.50
C SER A 750 2.22 55.98 33.75
N ALA A 751 2.89 55.51 32.69
CA ALA A 751 3.98 54.56 32.79
C ALA A 751 5.17 55.09 33.61
N VAL A 752 5.51 56.38 33.45
CA VAL A 752 6.58 57.03 34.23
C VAL A 752 6.22 57.10 35.72
N ARG A 753 4.98 57.46 36.07
CA ARG A 753 4.51 57.45 37.47
C ARG A 753 4.56 56.05 38.07
N ALA A 754 4.15 55.03 37.32
CA ALA A 754 4.22 53.65 37.76
C ALA A 754 5.66 53.18 38.05
N CYS A 755 6.65 53.73 37.33
CA CYS A 755 8.06 53.37 37.45
C CYS A 755 8.88 54.28 38.38
N GLU A 756 8.27 55.23 39.10
CA GLU A 756 8.97 56.26 39.89
C GLU A 756 9.97 55.66 40.90
N ARG A 757 9.57 54.60 41.62
CA ARG A 757 10.45 53.91 42.57
C ARG A 757 11.61 53.17 41.90
N SER A 758 11.34 52.52 40.77
CA SER A 758 12.35 51.75 40.02
C SER A 758 13.37 52.66 39.34
N LEU A 759 12.95 53.87 38.96
CA LEU A 759 13.77 54.87 38.28
C LEU A 759 14.40 55.89 39.24
N SER A 760 14.15 55.82 40.54
CA SER A 760 14.56 56.85 41.52
C SER A 760 16.07 57.07 41.61
N ARG A 761 16.87 56.11 41.13
CA ARG A 761 18.34 56.15 41.09
C ARG A 761 18.90 56.62 39.75
N HIS A 762 18.05 57.01 38.81
CA HIS A 762 18.41 57.36 37.42
C HIS A 762 17.84 58.72 37.03
N ARG A 763 18.44 59.36 36.02
CA ARG A 763 17.89 60.59 35.42
C ARG A 763 17.04 60.21 34.20
N LEU A 764 15.72 60.41 34.29
CA LEU A 764 14.81 60.19 33.17
C LEU A 764 14.72 61.43 32.27
N ALA A 765 15.07 61.30 30.99
CA ALA A 765 14.92 62.33 29.97
C ALA A 765 13.76 61.99 29.03
N LEU A 766 12.75 62.87 28.97
CA LEU A 766 11.61 62.73 28.05
C LEU A 766 11.84 63.59 26.81
N LYS A 767 11.88 62.97 25.62
CA LYS A 767 12.01 63.62 24.31
C LYS A 767 10.83 63.26 23.42
N LEU A 768 9.68 63.84 23.73
CA LEU A 768 8.46 63.70 22.94
C LEU A 768 8.39 64.83 21.91
N GLU A 769 8.21 64.49 20.64
CA GLU A 769 7.98 65.47 19.57
C GLU A 769 6.68 66.24 19.82
N ARG A 770 6.65 67.56 19.54
CA ARG A 770 5.52 68.43 19.95
C ARG A 770 4.21 68.17 19.19
N ASP A 771 4.31 67.66 17.96
CA ASP A 771 3.17 67.46 17.05
C ASP A 771 2.90 65.96 16.81
N LEU A 772 2.88 65.15 17.87
CA LEU A 772 2.52 63.73 17.76
C LEU A 772 1.02 63.58 17.48
N PRO A 773 0.61 62.77 16.48
CA PRO A 773 -0.79 62.50 16.23
C PRO A 773 -1.42 61.68 17.36
N VAL A 774 -2.74 61.79 17.55
CA VAL A 774 -3.49 60.81 18.35
C VAL A 774 -3.38 59.43 17.68
N LEU A 775 -3.25 58.38 18.49
CA LEU A 775 -3.05 57.02 18.02
C LEU A 775 -4.20 56.13 18.49
N GLU A 776 -4.56 55.14 17.68
CA GLU A 776 -5.57 54.14 18.02
C GLU A 776 -4.89 52.91 18.64
N TYR A 777 -4.94 52.79 19.97
CA TYR A 777 -4.30 51.69 20.70
C TYR A 777 -4.99 51.37 22.02
N ASP A 778 -4.67 50.20 22.61
CA ASP A 778 -5.14 49.81 23.94
C ASP A 778 -4.20 50.38 24.99
N ALA A 779 -4.67 51.41 25.71
CA ALA A 779 -3.88 52.17 26.67
C ALA A 779 -3.25 51.31 27.77
N VAL A 780 -4.00 50.34 28.29
CA VAL A 780 -3.54 49.47 29.39
C VAL A 780 -2.41 48.55 28.91
N LEU A 781 -2.53 48.01 27.70
CA LEU A 781 -1.50 47.14 27.13
C LEU A 781 -0.25 47.92 26.70
N ILE A 782 -0.39 49.13 26.16
CA ILE A 782 0.76 49.97 25.80
C ILE A 782 1.45 50.56 27.03
N GLU A 783 0.71 50.99 28.05
CA GLU A 783 1.30 51.38 29.35
C GLU A 783 2.16 50.24 29.90
N ARG A 784 1.68 49.01 29.80
CA ARG A 784 2.41 47.83 30.23
C ARG A 784 3.69 47.58 29.42
N VAL A 785 3.68 47.81 28.11
CA VAL A 785 4.91 47.74 27.28
C VAL A 785 5.92 48.76 27.79
N LEU A 786 5.50 50.00 28.02
CA LEU A 786 6.37 51.07 28.51
C LEU A 786 6.92 50.77 29.90
N VAL A 787 6.08 50.32 30.84
CA VAL A 787 6.50 49.92 32.19
C VAL A 787 7.53 48.79 32.13
N ASN A 788 7.31 47.76 31.31
CA ASN A 788 8.27 46.66 31.15
C ASN A 788 9.61 47.13 30.59
N LEU A 789 9.61 48.03 29.60
CA LEU A 789 10.85 48.57 29.02
C LEU A 789 11.59 49.49 30.00
N LEU A 790 10.86 50.35 30.72
CA LEU A 790 11.42 51.27 31.72
C LEU A 790 11.95 50.53 32.96
N GLU A 791 11.23 49.51 33.47
CA GLU A 791 11.71 48.65 34.55
C GLU A 791 12.97 47.88 34.13
N ASN A 792 13.03 47.40 32.87
CA ASN A 792 14.23 46.75 32.36
C ASN A 792 15.42 47.73 32.32
N ALA A 793 15.23 48.94 31.81
CA ALA A 793 16.26 49.97 31.82
C ALA A 793 16.73 50.29 33.26
N GLY A 794 15.82 50.57 34.19
CA GLY A 794 16.18 50.85 35.59
C GLY A 794 16.90 49.68 36.30
N LYS A 795 16.64 48.44 35.87
CA LYS A 795 17.23 47.24 36.48
C LYS A 795 18.62 46.89 35.96
N TYR A 796 18.86 47.07 34.66
CA TYR A 796 20.10 46.63 34.01
C TYR A 796 21.10 47.77 33.76
N THR A 797 20.71 49.02 33.99
CA THR A 797 21.58 50.19 33.87
C THR A 797 22.13 50.59 35.25
N PRO A 798 23.43 50.96 35.39
CA PRO A 798 24.01 51.41 36.67
C PRO A 798 23.35 52.67 37.25
N ALA A 799 23.35 52.84 38.57
CA ALA A 799 22.81 54.02 39.24
C ALA A 799 23.54 55.32 38.82
N GLY A 800 22.78 56.42 38.66
CA GLY A 800 23.30 57.72 38.20
C GLY A 800 23.31 57.90 36.68
N SER A 801 22.98 56.87 35.91
CA SER A 801 22.85 56.90 34.45
C SER A 801 21.62 57.66 33.96
N VAL A 802 21.60 57.96 32.66
CA VAL A 802 20.46 58.56 31.97
C VAL A 802 19.65 57.48 31.27
N ILE A 803 18.33 57.51 31.47
CA ILE A 803 17.36 56.73 30.70
C ILE A 803 16.55 57.73 29.87
N GLU A 804 16.50 57.53 28.57
CA GLU A 804 15.81 58.40 27.61
C GLU A 804 14.58 57.68 27.05
N LEU A 805 13.41 58.31 27.17
CA LEU A 805 12.19 57.91 26.47
C LEU A 805 11.91 58.95 25.38
N ALA A 806 11.98 58.51 24.12
CA ALA A 806 11.76 59.36 22.96
C ALA A 806 10.58 58.84 22.14
N ALA A 807 9.77 59.76 21.60
CA ALA A 807 8.72 59.44 20.65
C ALA A 807 8.79 60.41 19.46
N ARG A 808 8.77 59.85 18.25
CA ARG A 808 8.85 60.62 17.00
C ARG A 808 7.84 60.12 15.97
N HIS A 809 7.31 61.02 15.17
CA HIS A 809 6.46 60.67 14.05
C HIS A 809 7.32 60.32 12.82
N ASP A 810 7.11 59.13 12.25
CA ASP A 810 7.92 58.53 11.17
C ASP A 810 6.97 58.03 10.06
N GLY A 811 6.43 58.97 9.27
CA GLY A 811 5.54 58.68 8.15
C GLY A 811 4.14 58.22 8.59
N ASP A 812 3.81 56.95 8.34
CA ASP A 812 2.54 56.31 8.71
C ASP A 812 2.58 55.67 10.11
N LYS A 813 3.64 55.90 10.87
CA LYS A 813 3.89 55.27 12.17
C LYS A 813 4.45 56.27 13.17
N VAL A 814 4.16 56.05 14.45
CA VAL A 814 4.89 56.69 15.55
C VAL A 814 5.88 55.70 16.12
N ARG A 815 7.14 56.10 16.20
CA ARG A 815 8.23 55.30 16.78
C ARG A 815 8.51 55.77 18.19
N ILE A 816 8.41 54.85 19.15
CA ILE A 816 8.73 55.07 20.56
C ILE A 816 10.00 54.28 20.88
N ALA A 817 10.95 54.91 21.56
CA ALA A 817 12.22 54.30 21.93
C ALA A 817 12.56 54.57 23.40
N VAL A 818 12.95 53.52 24.12
CA VAL A 818 13.56 53.59 25.45
C VAL A 818 15.04 53.26 25.29
N SER A 819 15.91 54.22 25.57
CA SER A 819 17.37 54.07 25.49
C SER A 819 17.98 54.28 26.87
N ASP A 820 19.04 53.54 27.19
CA ASP A 820 19.79 53.69 28.43
C ASP A 820 21.30 53.79 28.15
N ASP A 821 22.04 54.44 29.04
CA ASP A 821 23.51 54.58 28.95
C ASP A 821 24.26 53.48 29.74
N GLY A 822 23.76 52.24 29.64
CA GLY A 822 24.25 51.06 30.36
C GLY A 822 25.26 50.22 29.57
N PRO A 823 25.52 48.97 30.01
CA PRO A 823 26.50 48.08 29.38
C PRO A 823 26.09 47.60 27.97
N GLY A 824 24.85 47.83 27.55
CA GLY A 824 24.31 47.37 26.27
C GLY A 824 23.92 45.89 26.26
N LEU A 825 23.42 45.44 25.11
CA LEU A 825 23.07 44.06 24.79
C LEU A 825 24.32 43.27 24.36
N PRO A 826 24.48 42.01 24.82
CA PRO A 826 25.53 41.12 24.34
C PRO A 826 25.46 40.85 22.83
N ALA A 827 26.59 40.48 22.20
CA ALA A 827 26.63 40.10 20.79
C ALA A 827 25.63 38.95 20.50
N ASN A 828 24.86 39.07 19.40
CA ASN A 828 23.82 38.13 18.96
C ASN A 828 22.54 38.05 19.83
N MET A 829 22.34 38.97 20.79
CA MET A 829 21.10 39.03 21.60
C MET A 829 20.00 39.92 20.99
N GLU A 830 20.30 40.73 19.97
CA GLU A 830 19.37 41.72 19.40
C GLU A 830 18.03 41.10 18.94
N HIS A 831 18.08 39.94 18.27
CA HIS A 831 16.88 39.21 17.86
C HIS A 831 16.35 38.24 18.93
N LYS A 832 17.26 37.64 19.71
CA LYS A 832 16.96 36.61 20.72
C LYS A 832 16.44 37.18 22.05
N ALA A 833 16.58 38.48 22.30
CA ALA A 833 16.14 39.12 23.54
C ALA A 833 14.62 39.03 23.78
N PHE A 834 13.86 38.83 22.70
CA PHE A 834 12.41 38.70 22.73
C PHE A 834 11.92 37.25 22.66
N ASP A 835 12.84 36.27 22.55
CA ASP A 835 12.47 34.86 22.62
C ASP A 835 12.03 34.51 24.04
N LYS A 836 11.07 33.58 24.14
CA LYS A 836 10.50 33.17 25.43
C LYS A 836 11.59 32.56 26.32
N PHE A 837 11.69 33.01 27.56
CA PHE A 837 12.66 32.53 28.56
C PHE A 837 14.13 32.85 28.23
N SER A 838 14.38 33.77 27.29
CA SER A 838 15.73 34.21 26.93
C SER A 838 16.32 35.14 28.01
N ARG A 839 17.58 34.92 28.39
CA ARG A 839 18.34 35.76 29.35
C ARG A 839 19.69 36.16 28.74
N GLY A 840 20.06 37.44 28.88
CA GLY A 840 21.30 38.02 28.34
C GLY A 840 22.61 37.37 28.82
N ALA A 841 22.62 36.80 30.03
CA ALA A 841 23.74 36.02 30.55
C ALA A 841 23.23 34.85 31.42
N PRO A 842 23.77 33.63 31.29
CA PRO A 842 23.32 32.45 32.05
C PRO A 842 23.62 32.54 33.57
N GLU A 843 24.54 33.42 33.98
CA GLU A 843 24.99 33.60 35.38
C GLU A 843 24.69 35.00 35.95
N SER A 844 23.71 35.74 35.42
CA SER A 844 23.37 37.04 36.01
C SER A 844 22.66 36.89 37.36
N THR A 845 23.20 37.55 38.39
CA THR A 845 22.64 37.66 39.74
C THR A 845 21.34 38.48 39.80
N THR A 846 20.91 39.05 38.68
CA THR A 846 19.70 39.88 38.57
C THR A 846 18.47 38.99 38.30
N PRO A 847 17.52 38.87 39.24
CA PRO A 847 16.41 37.91 39.15
C PRO A 847 15.37 38.28 38.08
N GLY A 848 15.07 37.41 37.10
CA GLY A 848 14.03 37.64 36.08
C GLY A 848 13.75 36.41 35.21
N VAL A 849 12.49 36.28 34.74
CA VAL A 849 11.93 35.07 34.06
C VAL A 849 12.15 35.08 32.54
N GLY A 850 12.61 36.19 31.96
CA GLY A 850 12.79 36.30 30.50
C GLY A 850 11.48 36.32 29.70
N LEU A 851 10.35 36.68 30.32
CA LEU A 851 9.04 36.78 29.65
C LEU A 851 8.64 38.22 29.31
N GLY A 852 9.21 39.23 29.96
CA GLY A 852 8.77 40.63 29.81
C GLY A 852 8.87 41.16 28.38
N LEU A 853 10.03 40.95 27.72
CA LEU A 853 10.24 41.41 26.34
C LEU A 853 9.40 40.60 25.32
N ALA A 854 9.20 39.31 25.55
CA ALA A 854 8.32 38.48 24.74
C ALA A 854 6.86 38.95 24.80
N ILE A 855 6.39 39.35 25.99
CA ILE A 855 5.06 39.97 26.17
C ILE A 855 4.99 41.31 25.44
N CYS A 856 6.03 42.14 25.52
CA CYS A 856 6.07 43.40 24.76
C CYS A 856 5.94 43.17 23.25
N ARG A 857 6.67 42.19 22.69
CA ARG A 857 6.54 41.81 21.28
C ARG A 857 5.13 41.38 20.92
N ALA A 858 4.54 40.46 21.71
CA ALA A 858 3.18 39.99 21.45
C ALA A 858 2.14 41.12 21.49
N ILE A 859 2.25 42.05 22.44
CA ILE A 859 1.35 43.21 22.52
C ILE A 859 1.50 44.09 21.27
N ILE A 860 2.72 44.45 20.89
CA ILE A 860 2.99 45.33 19.75
C ILE A 860 2.58 44.70 18.42
N GLU A 861 2.85 43.42 18.20
CA GLU A 861 2.44 42.70 16.99
C GLU A 861 0.91 42.63 16.86
N ASN A 862 0.18 42.40 17.96
CA ASN A 862 -1.30 42.44 17.95
C ASN A 862 -1.83 43.87 17.65
N HIS A 863 -1.06 44.91 17.96
CA HIS A 863 -1.38 46.29 17.58
C HIS A 863 -1.04 46.65 16.13
N GLY A 864 -0.43 45.73 15.35
CA GLY A 864 0.01 45.97 13.98
C GLY A 864 1.36 46.69 13.87
N GLY A 865 2.10 46.75 14.98
CA GLY A 865 3.42 47.38 15.08
C GLY A 865 4.58 46.37 15.01
N THR A 866 5.80 46.89 15.11
CA THR A 866 7.03 46.09 15.25
C THR A 866 7.84 46.55 16.47
N ILE A 867 8.60 45.65 17.09
CA ILE A 867 9.54 45.96 18.19
C ILE A 867 10.93 45.41 17.89
N GLU A 868 11.95 46.22 18.16
CA GLU A 868 13.36 45.96 17.86
C GLU A 868 14.24 46.33 19.05
N ALA A 869 15.38 45.65 19.17
CA ALA A 869 16.40 45.92 20.18
C ALA A 869 17.76 46.12 19.50
N GLY A 870 18.55 47.07 19.96
CA GLY A 870 19.89 47.34 19.45
C GLY A 870 20.77 48.07 20.46
N ASN A 871 22.05 48.21 20.15
CA ASN A 871 23.01 48.95 20.98
C ASN A 871 23.14 50.41 20.54
N VAL A 872 23.40 51.29 21.51
CA VAL A 872 23.69 52.71 21.28
C VAL A 872 25.21 52.94 21.40
N HIS A 873 25.78 53.73 20.50
CA HIS A 873 27.19 54.11 20.56
C HIS A 873 27.37 55.42 21.36
N PRO A 874 28.40 55.53 22.23
CA PRO A 874 29.47 54.56 22.50
C PRO A 874 29.09 53.41 23.46
N HIS A 875 28.10 53.59 24.34
CA HIS A 875 27.57 52.55 25.25
C HIS A 875 26.04 52.71 25.39
N GLY A 876 25.34 51.62 25.76
CA GLY A 876 23.89 51.62 25.99
C GLY A 876 23.07 50.63 25.17
N ALA A 877 21.84 50.37 25.60
CA ALA A 877 20.85 49.61 24.84
C ALA A 877 19.68 50.53 24.42
N ARG A 878 19.04 50.18 23.30
CA ARG A 878 17.83 50.84 22.80
C ARG A 878 16.81 49.79 22.41
N PHE A 879 15.62 49.91 23.00
CA PHE A 879 14.43 49.17 22.60
C PHE A 879 13.47 50.13 21.93
N SER A 880 13.09 49.86 20.69
CA SER A 880 12.16 50.71 19.94
C SER A 880 10.98 49.91 19.41
N PHE A 881 9.78 50.45 19.51
CA PHE A 881 8.58 49.90 18.89
C PHE A 881 7.85 50.95 18.06
N THR A 882 7.04 50.46 17.11
CA THR A 882 6.21 51.29 16.23
C THR A 882 4.73 51.04 16.50
N LEU A 883 3.93 52.10 16.41
CA LEU A 883 2.47 52.02 16.38
C LEU A 883 1.98 52.68 15.08
N PRO A 884 0.98 52.12 14.39
CA PRO A 884 0.41 52.73 13.19
C PRO A 884 -0.28 54.05 13.53
N ALA A 885 0.09 55.11 12.80
CA ALA A 885 -0.60 56.39 12.84
C ALA A 885 -1.81 56.28 11.88
N GLY A 886 -2.95 55.86 12.42
CA GLY A 886 -4.20 55.84 11.66
C GLY A 886 -4.72 57.26 11.36
N ALA A 887 -5.81 57.35 10.60
CA ALA A 887 -6.53 58.60 10.41
C ALA A 887 -7.48 58.86 11.59
N PRO A 888 -7.26 59.90 12.42
CA PRO A 888 -8.15 60.19 13.53
C PRO A 888 -9.56 60.54 13.04
N PRO A 889 -10.60 60.23 13.81
CA PRO A 889 -11.96 60.64 13.48
C PRO A 889 -12.01 62.18 13.36
N ALA A 890 -12.66 62.66 12.30
CA ALA A 890 -12.88 64.09 12.11
C ALA A 890 -13.67 64.64 13.30
N LEU A 891 -13.16 65.70 13.93
CA LEU A 891 -13.91 66.42 14.95
C LEU A 891 -15.21 66.94 14.31
N PRO A 892 -16.37 66.83 14.99
CA PRO A 892 -17.59 67.46 14.52
C PRO A 892 -17.32 68.97 14.33
N PRO A 893 -17.85 69.60 13.26
CA PRO A 893 -17.65 71.03 13.05
C PRO A 893 -18.19 71.79 14.27
N ASP A 894 -17.42 72.75 14.76
CA ASP A 894 -17.86 73.69 15.79
C ASP A 894 -19.07 74.46 15.24
N ASP A 895 -20.28 74.12 15.68
CA ASP A 895 -21.46 74.96 15.50
C ASP A 895 -21.28 76.22 16.36
N ALA A 896 -20.74 77.27 15.74
CA ALA A 896 -20.72 78.65 16.24
C ALA A 896 -22.00 79.41 15.85
#